data_AF-A0A7C6ZX63-F1
#
_entry.id   AF-A0A7C6ZX63-F1
#
_cell.length_a   1.000
_cell.length_b   1.000
_cell.length_c   1.000
_cell.angle_alpha   90.00
_cell.angle_beta   90.00
_cell.angle_gamma   90.00
#
_symmetry.space_group_name_H-M   'P 1'
#
loop_
_entity.id
_entity.type
_entity.pdbx_description
1 polymer ?
#
loop_
_entity_poly.entity_id
_entity_poly.type
_entity_poly.pdbx_seq_one_letter_code
_entity_poly.pdbx_strand_id
1 'polypeptide(L)'
;RVESAPVVVSSPASVQVETKESVAMAQPTADANNALGQALMQALQQLAGAAPLAPRNSPLPYDRNETPPGSVVITGTGLGLPGANKSVMDPDNAMRILRGEQFVDLIPERFRRQMASRRITRLVKGDDGSGRFEVIEDTSDVIKLAGRGGYFNLAEEYGVPEKLIEALDITTQLSIAAGLDALREAGIPLVQTYRPTSKGTYLPDRWLLPEALRDETGVIFASAFPGGDRMADEFRRYYEWENRRQQIAALEELRQYTTDPTTLREIMRRIGELKEELEQHPYEFDRRFIFRILAMGHSQFAEYIGARGPNTHVNAACASTAQAVALAEDWIRNGRCRRVIVVGADDVTSENLMGWIGAGFLATGAAATDDKVDEAALPFDRRRHGTLLGMGACALVVESEDAARERGIRGIVELLSSETANSAFHGTRLDVNHISDVMNRLVTAAERRFGLNRYTMAPQMTFISHETFTPARGGSASAEVMALRSTFGEAADEIVVCNTKGFTGHPMGAGVEDVIAVKILEHGIVPPVPNFKEVDPDLGVLNLSRGGRYPVQYALHLAAGFGSQIAMTLTRRIPGSHDRIDNKARYQRWLADVSGYDRAETEVVKRVLRIVAQGQPARLPIASNWQYGTGPTVRAAAPGDGMMNDYRPLPMPAVAAAVRG
;
A
#
# COMPACT_ATOMS: atom_id res chain seq x y z
N ARG A 1 26.41 -38.67 0.92
CA ARG A 1 27.17 -39.35 1.99
C ARG A 1 26.93 -38.57 3.28
N VAL A 2 26.62 -39.33 4.33
CA VAL A 2 26.21 -38.94 5.70
C VAL A 2 24.73 -38.53 5.83
N GLU A 3 23.99 -39.51 6.36
CA GLU A 3 22.57 -39.52 6.69
C GLU A 3 22.30 -38.91 8.07
N SER A 4 21.10 -38.35 8.22
CA SER A 4 20.49 -37.82 9.44
C SER A 4 19.54 -38.85 10.07
N ALA A 5 19.63 -39.03 11.39
CA ALA A 5 18.75 -39.89 12.18
C ALA A 5 17.43 -39.18 12.60
N PRO A 6 16.30 -39.89 12.75
CA PRO A 6 15.07 -39.34 13.33
C PRO A 6 14.84 -39.78 14.78
N VAL A 7 14.03 -39.00 15.51
CA VAL A 7 13.51 -39.31 16.85
C VAL A 7 12.03 -39.67 16.74
N VAL A 8 11.62 -40.79 17.36
CA VAL A 8 10.21 -41.16 17.55
C VAL A 8 9.99 -41.60 19.01
N VAL A 9 8.86 -41.15 19.56
CA VAL A 9 8.31 -41.34 20.91
C VAL A 9 7.59 -42.69 21.04
N SER A 10 7.60 -43.31 22.23
CA SER A 10 6.59 -44.32 22.60
C SER A 10 6.26 -44.34 24.09
N SER A 11 4.96 -44.44 24.39
CA SER A 11 4.35 -44.67 25.71
C SER A 11 4.59 -46.10 26.22
N PRO A 12 4.25 -46.40 27.49
CA PRO A 12 3.43 -47.60 27.71
C PRO A 12 2.37 -47.50 28.82
N ALA A 13 1.47 -48.47 28.76
CA ALA A 13 0.25 -48.66 29.55
C ALA A 13 0.43 -49.56 30.79
N SER A 14 -0.49 -49.34 31.75
CA SER A 14 -1.13 -50.23 32.76
C SER A 14 -0.53 -51.61 33.14
N VAL A 15 -0.44 -51.87 34.46
CA VAL A 15 -0.54 -53.22 35.05
C VAL A 15 -1.40 -53.19 36.33
N GLN A 16 -2.27 -54.20 36.45
CA GLN A 16 -3.27 -54.43 37.52
C GLN A 16 -2.72 -55.19 38.74
N VAL A 17 -3.13 -54.72 39.92
CA VAL A 17 -3.77 -55.40 41.07
C VAL A 17 -3.35 -56.83 41.49
N GLU A 18 -2.93 -56.94 42.77
CA GLU A 18 -3.08 -58.14 43.61
C GLU A 18 -3.71 -57.76 44.98
N THR A 19 -4.79 -58.44 45.33
CA THR A 19 -5.51 -58.49 46.63
C THR A 19 -4.77 -59.42 47.61
N LYS A 20 -4.87 -59.46 48.95
CA LYS A 20 -5.84 -59.04 49.98
C LYS A 20 -5.15 -59.39 51.32
N GLU A 21 -5.30 -58.60 52.39
CA GLU A 21 -5.66 -59.14 53.73
C GLU A 21 -6.00 -58.00 54.71
N SER A 22 -7.09 -58.22 55.44
CA SER A 22 -7.78 -57.27 56.29
C SER A 22 -7.41 -57.48 57.76
N VAL A 23 -7.04 -56.41 58.47
CA VAL A 23 -7.20 -56.34 59.93
C VAL A 23 -7.70 -54.95 60.34
N ALA A 24 -8.72 -54.98 61.19
CA ALA A 24 -9.58 -53.93 61.71
C ALA A 24 -8.94 -52.57 62.06
N MET A 25 -9.62 -51.48 61.66
CA MET A 25 -9.47 -50.15 62.26
C MET A 25 -10.80 -49.69 62.87
N ALA A 26 -10.70 -49.23 64.12
CA ALA A 26 -11.76 -48.65 64.91
C ALA A 26 -12.38 -47.40 64.24
N GLN A 27 -13.69 -47.24 64.42
CA GLN A 27 -14.45 -46.07 63.99
C GLN A 27 -13.97 -44.80 64.73
N PRO A 28 -13.67 -43.69 64.02
CA PRO A 28 -13.59 -42.38 64.64
C PRO A 28 -15.00 -41.82 64.90
N THR A 29 -15.16 -41.19 66.06
CA THR A 29 -16.38 -40.62 66.62
C THR A 29 -16.96 -39.47 65.78
N ALA A 30 -18.29 -39.38 65.74
CA ALA A 30 -19.09 -38.46 64.94
C ALA A 30 -18.89 -36.94 65.23
N ASP A 31 -18.03 -36.56 66.18
CA ASP A 31 -17.83 -35.16 66.60
C ASP A 31 -16.71 -34.40 65.85
N ALA A 32 -15.78 -35.09 65.17
CA ALA A 32 -14.68 -34.44 64.46
C ALA A 32 -15.09 -33.81 63.10
N ASN A 33 -16.08 -34.39 62.42
CA ASN A 33 -16.60 -33.88 61.14
C ASN A 33 -17.51 -32.65 61.33
N ASN A 34 -18.11 -32.47 62.50
CA ASN A 34 -18.95 -31.31 62.80
C ASN A 34 -18.14 -30.04 63.08
N ALA A 35 -16.98 -30.15 63.73
CA ALA A 35 -16.12 -28.99 64.01
C ALA A 35 -15.50 -28.41 62.73
N LEU A 36 -15.04 -29.27 61.82
CA LEU A 36 -14.51 -28.85 60.52
C LEU A 36 -15.60 -28.26 59.63
N GLY A 37 -16.80 -28.87 59.62
CA GLY A 37 -17.96 -28.37 58.89
C GLY A 37 -18.46 -27.01 59.41
N GLN A 38 -18.46 -26.80 60.73
CA GLN A 38 -18.81 -25.51 61.34
C GLN A 38 -17.75 -24.44 61.11
N ALA A 39 -16.46 -24.78 61.17
CA ALA A 39 -15.38 -23.85 60.85
C ALA A 39 -15.41 -23.44 59.37
N LEU A 40 -15.72 -24.37 58.46
CA LEU A 40 -15.88 -24.08 57.03
C LEU A 40 -17.11 -23.22 56.76
N MET A 41 -18.22 -23.48 57.45
CA MET A 41 -19.44 -22.66 57.38
C MET A 41 -19.23 -21.25 57.96
N GLN A 42 -18.49 -21.10 59.06
CA GLN A 42 -18.12 -19.79 59.59
C GLN A 42 -17.16 -19.04 58.67
N ALA A 43 -16.20 -19.72 58.05
CA ALA A 43 -15.31 -19.12 57.04
C ALA A 43 -16.09 -18.69 55.79
N LEU A 44 -17.05 -19.50 55.33
CA LEU A 44 -17.93 -19.18 54.22
C LEU A 44 -18.90 -18.04 54.55
N GLN A 45 -19.41 -17.96 55.79
CA GLN A 45 -20.24 -16.83 56.26
C GLN A 45 -19.43 -15.55 56.45
N GLN A 46 -18.16 -15.63 56.86
CA GLN A 46 -17.25 -14.47 56.87
C GLN A 46 -16.90 -13.99 55.46
N LEU A 47 -16.77 -14.91 54.49
CA LEU A 47 -16.62 -14.58 53.06
C LEU A 47 -17.91 -14.03 52.45
N ALA A 48 -19.09 -14.48 52.89
CA ALA A 48 -20.39 -14.01 52.42
C ALA A 48 -20.88 -12.72 53.10
N GLY A 49 -20.36 -12.41 54.30
CA GLY A 49 -20.65 -11.19 55.07
C GLY A 49 -19.65 -10.06 54.85
N ALA A 50 -18.53 -10.32 54.15
CA ALA A 50 -17.72 -9.25 53.60
C ALA A 50 -18.54 -8.57 52.50
N ALA A 51 -18.90 -7.30 52.70
CA ALA A 51 -19.38 -6.46 51.61
C ALA A 51 -18.46 -6.70 50.40
N PRO A 52 -18.99 -6.92 49.19
CA PRO A 52 -18.14 -7.11 48.02
C PRO A 52 -17.13 -5.97 48.05
N LEU A 53 -15.84 -6.32 48.11
CA LEU A 53 -14.77 -5.37 47.89
C LEU A 53 -15.23 -4.55 46.68
N ALA A 54 -15.54 -3.27 46.90
CA ALA A 54 -15.92 -2.37 45.81
C ALA A 54 -14.93 -2.67 44.69
N PRO A 55 -15.39 -3.01 43.48
CA PRO A 55 -14.52 -3.52 42.44
C PRO A 55 -13.33 -2.58 42.38
N ARG A 56 -12.14 -3.06 42.78
CA ARG A 56 -10.89 -2.30 42.69
C ARG A 56 -10.90 -1.77 41.28
N ASN A 57 -11.04 -0.44 41.10
CA ASN A 57 -11.22 0.23 39.80
C ASN A 57 -10.58 -0.60 38.70
N SER A 58 -11.36 -1.52 38.12
CA SER A 58 -10.85 -2.29 37.00
C SER A 58 -10.67 -1.23 35.95
N PRO A 59 -9.45 -1.02 35.42
CA PRO A 59 -9.28 -0.04 34.37
C PRO A 59 -10.36 -0.35 33.33
N LEU A 60 -11.15 0.68 32.98
CA LEU A 60 -12.19 0.54 31.96
C LEU A 60 -11.55 -0.15 30.76
N PRO A 61 -12.26 -1.09 30.10
CA PRO A 61 -11.71 -1.72 28.92
C PRO A 61 -11.28 -0.63 27.93
N TYR A 62 -10.09 -0.77 27.37
CA TYR A 62 -9.57 0.19 26.40
C TYR A 62 -10.57 0.35 25.24
N ASP A 63 -11.10 1.56 25.08
CA ASP A 63 -11.96 1.90 23.95
C ASP A 63 -11.19 2.79 22.97
N ARG A 64 -10.79 2.20 21.85
CA ARG A 64 -10.09 2.90 20.76
C ARG A 64 -10.89 4.05 20.13
N ASN A 65 -12.18 4.17 20.43
CA ASN A 65 -13.06 5.22 19.93
C ASN A 65 -13.26 6.37 20.91
N GLU A 66 -12.62 6.33 22.08
CA GLU A 66 -12.50 7.51 22.93
C GLU A 66 -11.86 8.67 22.17
N THR A 67 -12.29 9.89 22.49
CA THR A 67 -11.76 11.13 21.92
C THR A 67 -10.24 11.17 22.14
N PRO A 68 -9.43 11.11 21.06
CA PRO A 68 -7.99 11.02 21.24
C PRO A 68 -7.40 12.32 21.83
N PRO A 69 -6.25 12.28 22.49
CA PRO A 69 -5.63 13.49 23.04
C PRO A 69 -5.16 14.47 21.94
N GLY A 70 -4.72 13.95 20.80
CA GLY A 70 -4.25 14.74 19.67
C GLY A 70 -4.59 14.13 18.31
N SER A 71 -4.20 14.84 17.26
CA SER A 71 -4.51 14.54 15.87
C SER A 71 -3.36 13.82 15.18
N VAL A 72 -3.73 12.95 14.22
CA VAL A 72 -2.83 12.35 13.25
C VAL A 72 -3.14 12.99 11.90
N VAL A 73 -2.12 13.46 11.20
CA VAL A 73 -2.25 14.26 9.98
C VAL A 73 -1.37 13.70 8.86
N ILE A 74 -1.73 14.02 7.63
CA ILE A 74 -0.89 13.78 6.45
C ILE A 74 -0.27 15.10 6.02
N THR A 75 1.05 15.18 6.00
CA THR A 75 1.79 16.42 5.68
C THR A 75 2.45 16.43 4.31
N GLY A 76 2.57 15.28 3.66
CA GLY A 76 3.17 15.18 2.34
C GLY A 76 2.75 13.91 1.62
N THR A 77 2.75 13.99 0.29
CA THR A 77 2.36 12.94 -0.63
C THR A 77 3.38 12.79 -1.76
N GLY A 78 3.50 11.59 -2.29
CA GLY A 78 4.26 11.30 -3.51
C GLY A 78 3.42 10.43 -4.44
N LEU A 79 3.51 10.65 -5.75
CA LEU A 79 2.66 9.98 -6.73
C LEU A 79 3.40 9.67 -8.03
N GLY A 80 3.48 8.39 -8.34
CA GLY A 80 3.88 7.86 -9.64
C GLY A 80 2.69 7.26 -10.37
N LEU A 81 2.44 7.70 -11.60
CA LEU A 81 1.33 7.24 -12.43
C LEU A 81 1.84 6.54 -13.70
N PRO A 82 1.02 5.65 -14.30
CA PRO A 82 1.34 5.07 -15.59
C PRO A 82 1.28 6.11 -16.72
N GLY A 83 1.69 5.69 -17.91
CA GLY A 83 1.63 6.45 -19.15
C GLY A 83 2.90 6.25 -19.97
N ALA A 84 2.82 5.43 -21.02
CA ALA A 84 3.97 4.96 -21.79
C ALA A 84 4.90 6.08 -22.32
N ASN A 85 4.35 7.26 -22.61
CA ASN A 85 5.08 8.42 -23.12
C ASN A 85 5.26 9.54 -22.07
N LYS A 86 5.11 9.25 -20.79
CA LYS A 86 5.14 10.21 -19.67
C LYS A 86 6.24 9.79 -18.68
N SER A 87 6.77 10.75 -17.92
CA SER A 87 7.59 10.38 -16.74
C SER A 87 6.67 9.76 -15.70
N VAL A 88 7.06 8.63 -15.11
CA VAL A 88 6.28 7.97 -14.07
C VAL A 88 6.10 8.92 -12.88
N MET A 89 7.14 9.67 -12.50
CA MET A 89 7.15 10.57 -11.34
C MET A 89 6.93 12.04 -11.71
N ASP A 90 6.15 12.33 -12.76
CA ASP A 90 5.84 13.70 -13.17
C ASP A 90 5.21 14.52 -12.01
N PRO A 91 5.74 15.72 -11.66
CA PRO A 91 5.20 16.54 -10.58
C PRO A 91 3.72 16.94 -10.75
N ASP A 92 3.20 16.98 -11.99
CA ASP A 92 1.80 17.35 -12.24
C ASP A 92 0.84 16.14 -12.14
N ASN A 93 1.34 14.92 -11.88
CA ASN A 93 0.55 13.69 -11.85
C ASN A 93 -0.78 13.81 -11.09
N ALA A 94 -0.74 14.38 -9.88
CA ALA A 94 -1.94 14.58 -9.07
C ALA A 94 -2.97 15.46 -9.81
N MET A 95 -2.54 16.58 -10.39
CA MET A 95 -3.45 17.47 -11.13
C MET A 95 -3.94 16.85 -12.44
N ARG A 96 -3.11 16.07 -13.13
CA ARG A 96 -3.48 15.37 -14.37
C ARG A 96 -4.64 14.40 -14.14
N ILE A 97 -4.55 13.57 -13.10
CA ILE A 97 -5.64 12.66 -12.76
C ILE A 97 -6.87 13.40 -12.22
N LEU A 98 -6.70 14.46 -11.42
CA LEU A 98 -7.81 15.32 -10.97
C LEU A 98 -8.55 15.99 -12.14
N ARG A 99 -7.88 16.26 -13.26
CA ARG A 99 -8.47 16.77 -14.51
C ARG A 99 -9.09 15.68 -15.39
N GLY A 100 -8.97 14.41 -15.01
CA GLY A 100 -9.50 13.27 -15.75
C GLY A 100 -8.63 12.83 -16.93
N GLU A 101 -7.32 13.04 -16.88
CA GLU A 101 -6.41 12.56 -17.91
C GLU A 101 -6.33 11.01 -17.91
N GLN A 102 -6.36 10.41 -19.10
CA GLN A 102 -6.27 8.95 -19.29
C GLN A 102 -4.80 8.49 -19.37
N PHE A 103 -4.50 7.33 -18.75
CA PHE A 103 -3.16 6.74 -18.68
C PHE A 103 -3.10 5.27 -19.13
N VAL A 104 -4.24 4.64 -19.41
CA VAL A 104 -4.34 3.34 -20.07
C VAL A 104 -4.14 3.48 -21.57
N ASP A 105 -3.35 2.57 -22.15
CA ASP A 105 -3.13 2.48 -23.60
C ASP A 105 -3.02 1.01 -24.05
N LEU A 106 -2.99 0.79 -25.37
CA LEU A 106 -2.75 -0.50 -25.98
C LEU A 106 -1.37 -1.05 -25.59
N ILE A 107 -1.35 -2.30 -25.15
CA ILE A 107 -0.11 -2.99 -24.88
C ILE A 107 0.50 -3.50 -26.20
N PRO A 108 1.84 -3.54 -26.30
CA PRO A 108 2.53 -4.15 -27.44
C PRO A 108 2.10 -5.59 -27.71
N GLU A 109 1.99 -5.92 -28.99
CA GLU A 109 1.63 -7.25 -29.51
C GLU A 109 2.47 -8.40 -28.93
N ARG A 110 3.75 -8.15 -28.62
CA ARG A 110 4.62 -9.16 -27.99
C ARG A 110 4.06 -9.69 -26.66
N PHE A 111 3.43 -8.86 -25.84
CA PHE A 111 2.84 -9.29 -24.57
C PHE A 111 1.59 -10.13 -24.79
N ARG A 112 0.79 -9.79 -25.80
CA ARG A 112 -0.39 -10.55 -26.19
C ARG A 112 -0.02 -11.96 -26.61
N ARG A 113 1.01 -12.10 -27.44
CA ARG A 113 1.58 -13.40 -27.83
C ARG A 113 2.14 -14.18 -26.63
N GLN A 114 2.86 -13.50 -25.74
CA GLN A 114 3.35 -14.13 -24.51
C GLN A 114 2.19 -14.70 -23.69
N MET A 115 1.11 -13.94 -23.47
CA MET A 115 -0.07 -14.43 -22.73
C MET A 115 -0.76 -15.60 -23.44
N ALA A 116 -1.05 -15.48 -24.74
CA ALA A 116 -1.69 -16.54 -25.51
C ALA A 116 -0.86 -17.85 -25.49
N SER A 117 0.47 -17.75 -25.51
CA SER A 117 1.36 -18.91 -25.42
C SER A 117 1.32 -19.65 -24.08
N ARG A 118 0.71 -19.07 -23.03
CA ARG A 118 0.60 -19.70 -21.70
C ARG A 118 -0.50 -20.75 -21.61
N ARG A 119 -1.27 -20.98 -22.69
CA ARG A 119 -2.38 -21.95 -22.74
C ARG A 119 -3.36 -21.76 -21.58
N ILE A 120 -3.82 -20.53 -21.43
CA ILE A 120 -4.69 -20.13 -20.32
C ILE A 120 -6.04 -20.84 -20.47
N THR A 121 -6.48 -21.55 -19.43
CA THR A 121 -7.80 -22.17 -19.42
C THR A 121 -8.79 -21.25 -18.70
N ARG A 122 -9.82 -20.78 -19.42
CA ARG A 122 -10.88 -19.92 -18.89
C ARG A 122 -12.18 -20.69 -18.75
N LEU A 123 -12.91 -20.46 -17.65
CA LEU A 123 -14.29 -20.93 -17.52
C LEU A 123 -15.22 -20.00 -18.31
N VAL A 124 -15.87 -20.53 -19.35
CA VAL A 124 -16.91 -19.87 -20.11
C VAL A 124 -18.26 -20.44 -19.70
N LYS A 125 -19.20 -19.57 -19.34
CA LYS A 125 -20.57 -19.96 -18.98
C LYS A 125 -21.42 -19.94 -20.25
N GLY A 126 -22.07 -21.06 -20.56
CA GLY A 126 -23.09 -21.14 -21.59
C GLY A 126 -24.41 -20.49 -21.14
N ASP A 127 -25.26 -20.16 -22.11
CA ASP A 127 -26.56 -19.53 -21.87
C ASP A 127 -27.53 -20.43 -21.07
N ASP A 128 -27.25 -21.74 -21.03
CA ASP A 128 -27.97 -22.76 -20.25
C ASP A 128 -27.48 -22.89 -18.80
N GLY A 129 -26.48 -22.08 -18.40
CA GLY A 129 -25.87 -22.12 -17.08
C GLY A 129 -24.80 -23.20 -16.91
N SER A 130 -24.51 -24.00 -17.94
CA SER A 130 -23.37 -24.91 -17.96
C SER A 130 -22.05 -24.13 -18.05
N GLY A 131 -20.97 -24.67 -17.49
CA GLY A 131 -19.64 -24.08 -17.57
C GLY A 131 -18.71 -24.99 -18.36
N ARG A 132 -18.09 -24.50 -19.43
CA ARG A 132 -17.03 -25.21 -20.15
C ARG A 132 -15.70 -24.48 -19.98
N PHE A 133 -14.63 -25.25 -19.92
CA PHE A 133 -13.29 -24.70 -19.95
C PHE A 133 -12.81 -24.56 -21.38
N GLU A 134 -12.38 -23.36 -21.76
CA GLU A 134 -11.83 -23.05 -23.07
C GLU A 134 -10.37 -22.61 -22.93
N VAL A 135 -9.53 -23.05 -23.85
CA VAL A 135 -8.12 -22.63 -23.89
C VAL A 135 -8.03 -21.38 -24.75
N ILE A 136 -7.42 -20.33 -24.20
CA ILE A 136 -7.10 -19.10 -24.92
C ILE A 136 -5.84 -19.34 -25.73
N GLU A 137 -5.98 -19.35 -27.06
CA GLU A 137 -4.87 -19.51 -28.01
C GLU A 137 -4.69 -18.28 -28.92
N ASP A 138 -5.70 -17.42 -29.02
CA ASP A 138 -5.68 -16.21 -29.87
C ASP A 138 -5.27 -14.96 -29.06
N THR A 139 -4.46 -14.11 -29.68
CA THR A 139 -4.03 -12.80 -29.14
C THR A 139 -5.16 -11.78 -29.01
N SER A 140 -6.30 -11.98 -29.66
CA SER A 140 -7.49 -11.13 -29.55
C SER A 140 -8.28 -11.38 -28.27
N ASP A 141 -8.08 -12.56 -27.64
CA ASP A 141 -8.78 -13.02 -26.43
C ASP A 141 -7.99 -12.76 -25.13
N VAL A 142 -6.88 -12.02 -25.21
CA VAL A 142 -6.06 -11.64 -24.06
C VAL A 142 -6.21 -10.15 -23.72
N ILE A 143 -5.59 -9.72 -22.62
CA ILE A 143 -5.55 -8.31 -22.23
C ILE A 143 -4.89 -7.49 -23.35
N LYS A 144 -5.56 -6.45 -23.83
CA LYS A 144 -5.03 -5.54 -24.86
C LYS A 144 -4.71 -4.15 -24.33
N LEU A 145 -5.25 -3.77 -23.17
CA LEU A 145 -5.11 -2.46 -22.55
C LEU A 145 -4.49 -2.57 -21.15
N ALA A 146 -3.54 -1.69 -20.82
CA ALA A 146 -3.00 -1.57 -19.48
C ALA A 146 -2.41 -0.17 -19.23
N GLY A 147 -2.41 0.27 -17.97
CA GLY A 147 -1.65 1.43 -17.52
C GLY A 147 -0.18 1.06 -17.35
N ARG A 148 0.63 1.25 -18.40
CA ARG A 148 2.07 0.89 -18.40
C ARG A 148 2.95 2.07 -18.01
N GLY A 149 4.02 1.82 -17.26
CA GLY A 149 5.02 2.83 -16.93
C GLY A 149 5.70 3.42 -18.17
N GLY A 150 6.01 4.72 -18.12
CA GLY A 150 6.85 5.39 -19.10
C GLY A 150 8.29 5.50 -18.60
N TYR A 151 8.94 6.65 -18.84
CA TYR A 151 10.32 6.85 -18.40
C TYR A 151 10.40 7.00 -16.88
N PHE A 152 11.38 6.31 -16.29
CA PHE A 152 11.73 6.41 -14.88
C PHE A 152 13.21 6.04 -14.68
N ASN A 153 13.95 6.88 -13.95
CA ASN A 153 15.32 6.58 -13.54
C ASN A 153 15.61 7.18 -12.16
N LEU A 154 15.76 6.29 -11.16
CA LEU A 154 15.95 6.71 -9.77
C LEU A 154 17.30 7.45 -9.53
N ALA A 155 18.37 7.11 -10.26
CA ALA A 155 19.66 7.79 -10.12
C ALA A 155 19.66 9.18 -10.76
N GLU A 156 19.08 9.30 -11.94
CA GLU A 156 19.00 10.55 -12.69
C GLU A 156 18.03 11.53 -12.00
N GLU A 157 16.83 11.06 -11.66
CA GLU A 157 15.76 11.90 -11.14
C GLU A 157 15.87 12.19 -9.64
N TYR A 158 16.45 11.28 -8.84
CA TYR A 158 16.51 11.38 -7.36
C TYR A 158 17.93 11.34 -6.77
N GLY A 159 18.95 11.07 -7.59
CA GLY A 159 20.33 11.01 -7.11
C GLY A 159 20.65 9.80 -6.23
N VAL A 160 19.79 8.78 -6.22
CA VAL A 160 20.06 7.54 -5.49
C VAL A 160 21.26 6.82 -6.14
N PRO A 161 22.25 6.35 -5.36
CA PRO A 161 23.43 5.71 -5.93
C PRO A 161 23.11 4.46 -6.75
N GLU A 162 23.69 4.34 -7.96
CA GLU A 162 23.55 3.17 -8.84
C GLU A 162 23.83 1.84 -8.14
N LYS A 163 24.87 1.81 -7.29
CA LYS A 163 25.22 0.63 -6.50
C LYS A 163 24.10 0.16 -5.57
N LEU A 164 23.27 1.09 -5.06
CA LEU A 164 22.09 0.73 -4.28
C LEU A 164 20.99 0.20 -5.21
N ILE A 165 20.71 0.90 -6.31
CA ILE A 165 19.70 0.54 -7.32
C ILE A 165 19.89 -0.87 -7.87
N GLU A 166 21.14 -1.28 -8.07
CA GLU A 166 21.52 -2.63 -8.47
C GLU A 166 20.96 -3.74 -7.58
N ALA A 167 20.64 -3.47 -6.31
CA ALA A 167 20.07 -4.42 -5.38
C ALA A 167 18.54 -4.30 -5.25
N LEU A 168 17.89 -3.42 -6.02
CA LEU A 168 16.47 -3.12 -5.91
C LEU A 168 15.63 -3.76 -7.01
N ASP A 169 14.44 -4.22 -6.63
CA ASP A 169 13.32 -4.43 -7.54
C ASP A 169 12.77 -3.07 -8.04
N ILE A 170 12.12 -3.06 -9.21
CA ILE A 170 11.47 -1.84 -9.73
C ILE A 170 10.44 -1.29 -8.75
N THR A 171 9.71 -2.17 -8.05
CA THR A 171 8.72 -1.79 -7.05
C THR A 171 9.36 -1.04 -5.87
N THR A 172 10.53 -1.48 -5.42
CA THR A 172 11.28 -0.75 -4.39
C THR A 172 11.75 0.60 -4.92
N GLN A 173 12.26 0.67 -6.15
CA GLN A 173 12.75 1.94 -6.71
C GLN A 173 11.63 2.98 -6.80
N LEU A 174 10.46 2.59 -7.31
CA LEU A 174 9.28 3.44 -7.40
C LEU A 174 8.80 3.93 -6.02
N SER A 175 8.78 3.05 -5.01
CA SER A 175 8.37 3.42 -3.66
C SER A 175 9.37 4.38 -2.97
N ILE A 176 10.68 4.22 -3.22
CA ILE A 176 11.71 5.18 -2.76
C ILE A 176 11.49 6.56 -3.41
N ALA A 177 11.26 6.62 -4.73
CA ALA A 177 10.99 7.86 -5.43
C ALA A 177 9.77 8.59 -4.85
N ALA A 178 8.65 7.88 -4.68
CA ALA A 178 7.44 8.44 -4.07
C ALA A 178 7.69 8.91 -2.63
N GLY A 179 8.42 8.14 -1.83
CA GLY A 179 8.78 8.52 -0.46
C GLY A 179 9.60 9.82 -0.38
N LEU A 180 10.52 10.04 -1.32
CA LEU A 180 11.33 11.26 -1.40
C LEU A 180 10.50 12.48 -1.82
N ASP A 181 9.57 12.31 -2.77
CA ASP A 181 8.62 13.37 -3.12
C ASP A 181 7.71 13.72 -1.93
N ALA A 182 7.25 12.72 -1.17
CA ALA A 182 6.42 12.92 0.01
C ALA A 182 7.17 13.64 1.14
N LEU A 183 8.45 13.31 1.37
CA LEU A 183 9.31 14.03 2.32
C LEU A 183 9.53 15.49 1.91
N ARG A 184 9.77 15.74 0.62
CA ARG A 184 9.87 17.11 0.09
C ARG A 184 8.59 17.89 0.36
N GLU A 185 7.43 17.31 0.03
CA GLU A 185 6.15 17.98 0.25
C GLU A 185 5.87 18.18 1.76
N ALA A 186 6.28 17.26 2.63
CA ALA A 186 6.17 17.41 4.08
C ALA A 186 7.10 18.48 4.68
N GLY A 187 7.96 19.11 3.86
CA GLY A 187 8.96 20.07 4.30
C GLY A 187 10.06 19.45 5.15
N ILE A 188 10.38 18.17 4.93
CA ILE A 188 11.41 17.43 5.68
C ILE A 188 12.64 17.26 4.79
N PRO A 189 13.69 18.09 4.96
CA PRO A 189 14.91 17.96 4.18
C PRO A 189 15.80 16.81 4.69
N LEU A 190 16.63 16.26 3.80
CA LEU A 190 17.81 15.50 4.19
C LEU A 190 18.95 16.44 4.61
N VAL A 191 19.83 15.96 5.49
CA VAL A 191 21.03 16.65 5.98
C VAL A 191 22.28 15.85 5.65
N GLN A 192 23.35 16.55 5.26
CA GLN A 192 24.65 15.94 4.98
C GLN A 192 25.28 15.49 6.31
N THR A 193 25.59 14.21 6.42
CA THR A 193 26.42 13.67 7.50
C THR A 193 27.90 13.76 7.15
N TYR A 194 28.72 13.73 8.20
CA TYR A 194 30.17 13.78 8.09
C TYR A 194 30.80 12.66 8.93
N ARG A 195 31.82 12.01 8.38
CA ARG A 195 32.60 10.98 9.08
C ARG A 195 34.01 11.49 9.41
N PRO A 196 34.56 11.17 10.59
CA PRO A 196 35.92 11.56 10.95
C PRO A 196 36.93 10.76 10.13
N THR A 197 38.05 11.39 9.79
CA THR A 197 39.20 10.73 9.17
C THR A 197 40.30 10.47 10.20
N SER A 198 41.23 9.57 9.88
CA SER A 198 42.43 9.32 10.70
C SER A 198 43.32 10.56 10.90
N LYS A 199 43.11 11.62 10.11
CA LYS A 199 43.83 12.90 10.18
C LYS A 199 43.09 13.96 11.01
N GLY A 200 41.98 13.61 11.66
CA GLY A 200 41.16 14.54 12.46
C GLY A 200 40.30 15.51 11.63
N THR A 201 40.26 15.36 10.30
CA THR A 201 39.35 16.09 9.43
C THR A 201 38.04 15.34 9.24
N TYR A 202 37.02 16.00 8.69
CA TYR A 202 35.73 15.40 8.41
C TYR A 202 35.47 15.35 6.91
N LEU A 203 34.93 14.23 6.44
CA LEU A 203 34.51 14.06 5.04
C LEU A 203 32.99 13.93 4.96
N PRO A 204 32.34 14.58 3.97
CA PRO A 204 30.95 14.30 3.64
C PRO A 204 30.75 12.80 3.43
N ASP A 205 29.66 12.28 3.99
CA ASP A 205 29.30 10.86 3.94
C ASP A 205 27.96 10.65 3.22
N ARG A 206 26.84 10.77 3.93
CA ARG A 206 25.50 10.47 3.38
C ARG A 206 24.53 11.62 3.59
N TRP A 207 23.47 11.64 2.78
CA TRP A 207 22.28 12.46 3.01
C TRP A 207 21.26 11.62 3.76
N LEU A 208 20.90 12.02 4.98
CA LEU A 208 19.97 11.29 5.84
C LEU A 208 18.94 12.26 6.43
N LEU A 209 17.87 11.75 7.03
CA LEU A 209 16.98 12.54 7.87
C LEU A 209 17.80 13.23 8.97
N PRO A 210 17.36 14.40 9.45
CA PRO A 210 17.96 15.03 10.61
C PRO A 210 17.96 14.06 11.80
N GLU A 211 19.02 14.07 12.60
CA GLU A 211 19.22 13.07 13.65
C GLU A 211 18.05 12.98 14.63
N ALA A 212 17.48 14.14 15.00
CA ALA A 212 16.30 14.25 15.85
C ALA A 212 15.08 13.48 15.32
N LEU A 213 14.97 13.28 14.00
CA LEU A 213 13.82 12.64 13.37
C LEU A 213 14.00 11.13 13.18
N ARG A 214 15.23 10.61 13.28
CA ARG A 214 15.54 9.23 12.85
C ARG A 214 14.83 8.18 13.67
N ASP A 215 14.89 8.29 15.00
CA ASP A 215 14.30 7.31 15.92
C ASP A 215 12.78 7.41 16.01
N GLU A 216 12.23 8.59 15.70
CA GLU A 216 10.79 8.85 15.71
C GLU A 216 10.11 8.67 14.34
N THR A 217 10.85 8.23 13.31
CA THR A 217 10.34 7.99 11.95
C THR A 217 10.36 6.51 11.62
N GLY A 218 9.17 5.92 11.47
CA GLY A 218 8.97 4.59 10.92
C GLY A 218 8.74 4.60 9.40
N VAL A 219 8.80 3.42 8.79
CA VAL A 219 8.53 3.22 7.36
C VAL A 219 7.64 1.98 7.17
N ILE A 220 6.61 2.10 6.35
CA ILE A 220 5.78 0.96 5.96
C ILE A 220 5.81 0.85 4.44
N PHE A 221 6.15 -0.32 3.93
CA PHE A 221 6.08 -0.62 2.50
C PHE A 221 4.80 -1.38 2.17
N ALA A 222 3.95 -0.81 1.31
CA ALA A 222 2.72 -1.42 0.83
C ALA A 222 2.90 -1.92 -0.61
N SER A 223 2.85 -3.23 -0.81
CA SER A 223 3.00 -3.82 -2.15
C SER A 223 2.44 -5.25 -2.17
N ALA A 224 1.73 -5.59 -3.24
CA ALA A 224 1.20 -6.92 -3.46
C ALA A 224 2.20 -7.85 -4.18
N PHE A 225 3.03 -7.30 -5.08
CA PHE A 225 3.94 -8.05 -5.95
C PHE A 225 5.40 -7.56 -5.89
N PRO A 226 6.01 -7.38 -4.71
CA PRO A 226 7.39 -6.91 -4.64
C PRO A 226 8.38 -8.00 -5.06
N GLY A 227 9.44 -7.63 -5.79
CA GLY A 227 10.53 -8.56 -6.15
C GLY A 227 10.23 -9.51 -7.30
N GLY A 228 8.98 -9.56 -7.76
CA GLY A 228 8.56 -10.44 -8.85
C GLY A 228 9.26 -10.16 -10.17
N ASP A 229 9.53 -8.89 -10.49
CA ASP A 229 10.16 -8.51 -11.75
C ASP A 229 11.59 -9.06 -11.85
N ARG A 230 12.38 -8.85 -10.79
CA ARG A 230 13.74 -9.39 -10.70
C ARG A 230 13.79 -10.91 -10.66
N MET A 231 12.80 -11.56 -10.03
CA MET A 231 12.70 -13.01 -10.04
C MET A 231 12.43 -13.56 -11.44
N ALA A 232 11.48 -12.94 -12.17
CA ALA A 232 11.14 -13.32 -13.53
C ALA A 232 12.32 -13.11 -14.50
N ASP A 233 13.05 -12.00 -14.36
CA ASP A 233 14.25 -11.73 -15.15
C ASP A 233 15.37 -12.75 -14.90
N GLU A 234 15.64 -13.09 -13.64
CA GLU A 234 16.68 -14.09 -13.31
C GLU A 234 16.33 -15.47 -13.90
N PHE A 235 15.07 -15.89 -13.76
CA PHE A 235 14.60 -17.16 -14.34
C PHE A 235 14.71 -17.15 -15.86
N ARG A 236 14.30 -16.06 -16.51
CA ARG A 236 14.42 -15.90 -17.95
C ARG A 236 15.88 -16.07 -18.40
N ARG A 237 16.82 -15.35 -17.77
CA ARG A 237 18.25 -15.41 -18.07
C ARG A 237 18.81 -16.83 -17.90
N TYR A 238 18.45 -17.52 -16.82
CA TYR A 238 18.89 -18.89 -16.56
C TYR A 238 18.37 -19.89 -17.59
N TYR A 239 17.06 -19.90 -17.85
CA TYR A 239 16.45 -20.88 -18.76
C TYR A 239 16.80 -20.62 -20.23
N GLU A 240 16.98 -19.35 -20.63
CA GLU A 240 17.50 -19.01 -21.96
C GLU A 240 18.92 -19.57 -22.17
N TRP A 241 19.79 -19.43 -21.18
CA TRP A 241 21.14 -19.99 -21.22
C TRP A 241 21.14 -21.53 -21.24
N GLU A 242 20.37 -22.15 -20.36
CA GLU A 242 20.29 -23.61 -20.26
C GLU A 242 19.71 -24.24 -21.54
N ASN A 243 18.66 -23.65 -22.11
CA ASN A 243 18.07 -24.10 -23.36
C ASN A 243 19.06 -24.04 -24.54
N ARG A 244 19.87 -22.97 -24.64
CA ARG A 244 20.92 -22.88 -25.67
C ARG A 244 21.97 -23.98 -25.51
N ARG A 245 22.39 -24.28 -24.27
CA ARG A 245 23.33 -25.38 -24.00
C ARG A 245 22.76 -26.74 -24.40
N GLN A 246 21.50 -26.99 -24.08
CA GLN A 246 20.80 -28.23 -24.45
C GLN A 246 20.65 -28.37 -25.97
N GLN A 247 20.35 -27.28 -26.69
CA GLN A 247 20.31 -27.28 -28.15
C GLN A 247 21.68 -27.60 -28.77
N ILE A 248 22.76 -27.02 -28.25
CA ILE A 248 24.12 -27.36 -28.69
C ILE A 248 24.40 -28.84 -28.46
N ALA A 249 24.10 -29.38 -27.27
CA ALA A 249 24.33 -30.79 -26.97
C ALA A 249 23.54 -31.72 -27.91
N ALA A 250 22.26 -31.41 -28.16
CA ALA A 250 21.42 -32.17 -29.08
C ALA A 250 21.94 -32.10 -30.53
N LEU A 251 22.40 -30.94 -30.98
CA LEU A 251 22.99 -30.78 -32.32
C LEU A 251 24.34 -31.51 -32.43
N GLU A 252 25.16 -31.50 -31.39
CA GLU A 252 26.43 -32.25 -31.33
C GLU A 252 26.21 -33.77 -31.35
N GLU A 253 25.11 -34.25 -30.76
CA GLU A 253 24.67 -35.64 -30.85
C GLU A 253 24.18 -35.97 -32.27
N LEU A 254 23.26 -35.19 -32.83
CA LEU A 254 22.75 -35.37 -34.21
C LEU A 254 23.87 -35.37 -35.25
N ARG A 255 24.91 -34.56 -35.05
CA ARG A 255 26.11 -34.50 -35.89
C ARG A 255 26.79 -35.87 -36.05
N GLN A 256 26.67 -36.76 -35.07
CA GLN A 256 27.28 -38.10 -35.09
C GLN A 256 26.49 -39.11 -35.91
N TYR A 257 25.21 -38.84 -36.17
CA TYR A 257 24.28 -39.76 -36.84
C TYR A 257 24.04 -39.46 -38.33
N THR A 258 24.56 -38.34 -38.84
CA THR A 258 24.43 -37.96 -40.25
C THR A 258 25.77 -37.93 -40.97
N THR A 259 25.78 -38.47 -42.19
CA THR A 259 26.92 -38.41 -43.11
C THR A 259 26.67 -37.50 -44.31
N ASP A 260 25.46 -36.92 -44.42
CA ASP A 260 25.11 -35.99 -45.49
C ASP A 260 25.86 -34.66 -45.31
N PRO A 261 26.71 -34.25 -46.28
CA PRO A 261 27.54 -33.06 -46.14
C PRO A 261 26.74 -31.75 -46.00
N THR A 262 25.53 -31.68 -46.55
CA THR A 262 24.69 -30.48 -46.48
C THR A 262 24.11 -30.31 -45.09
N THR A 263 23.52 -31.38 -44.55
CA THR A 263 23.00 -31.44 -43.18
C THR A 263 24.12 -31.19 -42.16
N LEU A 264 25.31 -31.76 -42.37
CA LEU A 264 26.46 -31.56 -41.49
C LEU A 264 26.89 -30.10 -41.43
N ARG A 265 26.97 -29.41 -42.58
CA ARG A 265 27.28 -27.96 -42.63
C ARG A 265 26.25 -27.14 -41.87
N GLU A 266 24.97 -27.46 -42.02
CA GLU A 266 23.88 -26.72 -41.35
C GLU A 266 23.90 -26.92 -39.83
N ILE A 267 24.10 -28.15 -39.35
CA ILE A 267 24.26 -28.45 -37.92
C ILE A 267 25.46 -27.68 -37.36
N MET A 268 26.61 -27.71 -38.04
CA MET A 268 27.82 -26.99 -37.59
C MET A 268 27.61 -25.48 -37.57
N ARG A 269 26.93 -24.92 -38.58
CA ARG A 269 26.57 -23.50 -38.64
C ARG A 269 25.73 -23.13 -37.42
N ARG A 270 24.68 -23.91 -37.12
CA ARG A 270 23.78 -23.65 -35.98
C ARG A 270 24.47 -23.80 -34.62
N ILE A 271 25.35 -24.78 -34.45
CA ILE A 271 26.18 -24.92 -33.25
C ILE A 271 27.07 -23.67 -33.07
N GLY A 272 27.69 -23.19 -34.15
CA GLY A 272 28.51 -21.98 -34.14
C GLY A 272 27.72 -20.76 -33.67
N GLU A 273 26.54 -20.52 -34.25
CA GLU A 273 25.64 -19.43 -33.86
C GLU A 273 25.26 -19.50 -32.37
N LEU A 274 24.84 -20.67 -31.88
CA LEU A 274 24.44 -20.84 -30.49
C LEU A 274 25.61 -20.65 -29.51
N LYS A 275 26.83 -21.06 -29.90
CA LYS A 275 28.04 -20.82 -29.10
C LYS A 275 28.38 -19.33 -29.05
N GLU A 276 28.30 -18.63 -30.18
CA GLU A 276 28.49 -17.17 -30.23
C GLU A 276 27.44 -16.44 -29.38
N GLU A 277 26.16 -16.84 -29.44
CA GLU A 277 25.11 -16.28 -28.58
C GLU A 277 25.40 -16.46 -27.08
N LEU A 278 25.91 -17.63 -26.67
CA LEU A 278 26.30 -17.91 -25.29
C LEU A 278 27.51 -17.08 -24.83
N GLU A 279 28.46 -16.82 -25.73
CA GLU A 279 29.62 -15.96 -25.47
C GLU A 279 29.21 -14.48 -25.36
N GLN A 280 28.26 -14.03 -26.19
CA GLN A 280 27.71 -12.67 -26.12
C GLN A 280 26.82 -12.44 -24.88
N HIS A 281 26.13 -13.49 -24.41
CA HIS A 281 25.21 -13.43 -23.28
C HIS A 281 25.50 -14.53 -22.25
N PRO A 282 26.66 -14.46 -21.57
CA PRO A 282 26.99 -15.44 -20.55
C PRO A 282 26.02 -15.34 -19.37
N TYR A 283 25.72 -16.48 -18.76
CA TYR A 283 24.94 -16.51 -17.53
C TYR A 283 25.85 -16.56 -16.31
N GLU A 284 25.67 -15.58 -15.44
CA GLU A 284 26.17 -15.59 -14.06
C GLU A 284 24.98 -15.27 -13.15
N PHE A 285 24.82 -16.09 -12.11
CA PHE A 285 23.79 -15.88 -11.10
C PHE A 285 24.05 -14.57 -10.35
N ASP A 286 23.04 -13.71 -10.26
CA ASP A 286 23.26 -12.42 -9.60
C ASP A 286 23.40 -12.59 -8.08
N ARG A 287 24.58 -12.31 -7.54
CA ARG A 287 24.84 -12.38 -6.08
C ARG A 287 23.90 -11.51 -5.22
N ARG A 288 23.20 -10.54 -5.82
CA ARG A 288 22.20 -9.66 -5.17
C ARG A 288 20.78 -10.24 -5.23
N PHE A 289 20.58 -11.42 -5.83
CA PHE A 289 19.26 -12.02 -6.07
C PHE A 289 18.34 -11.97 -4.86
N ILE A 290 18.83 -12.40 -3.68
CA ILE A 290 18.04 -12.38 -2.45
C ILE A 290 17.57 -10.97 -2.07
N PHE A 291 18.44 -9.96 -2.17
CA PHE A 291 18.07 -8.57 -1.88
C PHE A 291 17.10 -7.98 -2.91
N ARG A 292 17.08 -8.53 -4.12
CA ARG A 292 16.17 -8.12 -5.20
C ARG A 292 14.78 -8.73 -5.09
N ILE A 293 14.64 -9.92 -4.53
CA ILE A 293 13.33 -10.62 -4.47
C ILE A 293 12.63 -10.47 -3.13
N LEU A 294 13.36 -10.14 -2.05
CA LEU A 294 12.74 -9.90 -0.75
C LEU A 294 11.96 -8.57 -0.78
N ALA A 295 10.83 -8.53 -0.07
CA ALA A 295 9.98 -7.35 0.06
C ALA A 295 10.61 -6.25 0.95
N MET A 296 11.73 -5.68 0.51
CA MET A 296 12.60 -4.82 1.33
C MET A 296 12.41 -3.31 1.08
N GLY A 297 11.37 -2.87 0.38
CA GLY A 297 11.15 -1.44 0.12
C GLY A 297 11.17 -0.58 1.40
N HIS A 298 10.63 -1.11 2.48
CA HIS A 298 10.61 -0.48 3.81
C HIS A 298 12.03 -0.30 4.38
N SER A 299 12.82 -1.38 4.47
CA SER A 299 14.18 -1.35 5.01
C SER A 299 15.20 -0.66 4.11
N GLN A 300 15.09 -0.80 2.78
CA GLN A 300 15.97 -0.14 1.82
C GLN A 300 15.71 1.37 1.78
N PHE A 301 14.45 1.81 1.87
CA PHE A 301 14.13 3.23 2.00
C PHE A 301 14.57 3.79 3.36
N ALA A 302 14.29 3.07 4.46
CA ALA A 302 14.73 3.45 5.80
C ALA A 302 16.27 3.56 5.88
N GLU A 303 17.00 2.61 5.29
CA GLU A 303 18.46 2.68 5.17
C GLU A 303 18.88 3.92 4.40
N TYR A 304 18.25 4.19 3.25
CA TYR A 304 18.58 5.32 2.38
C TYR A 304 18.48 6.66 3.12
N ILE A 305 17.38 6.87 3.86
CA ILE A 305 17.11 8.11 4.59
C ILE A 305 17.57 8.08 6.06
N GLY A 306 18.09 6.96 6.56
CA GLY A 306 18.53 6.82 7.96
C GLY A 306 17.40 6.79 9.00
N ALA A 307 16.18 6.38 8.63
CA ALA A 307 15.09 6.16 9.57
C ALA A 307 15.35 4.91 10.43
N ARG A 308 15.05 4.99 11.73
CA ARG A 308 15.33 3.95 12.74
C ARG A 308 14.10 3.54 13.57
N GLY A 309 12.95 4.16 13.33
CA GLY A 309 11.69 3.78 13.96
C GLY A 309 11.14 2.44 13.44
N PRO A 310 9.90 2.05 13.86
CA PRO A 310 9.28 0.81 13.44
C PRO A 310 9.20 0.68 11.90
N ASN A 311 9.48 -0.51 11.40
CA ASN A 311 9.64 -0.74 9.97
C ASN A 311 8.99 -2.07 9.56
N THR A 312 8.16 -2.10 8.51
CA THR A 312 7.51 -3.34 8.06
C THR A 312 7.02 -3.31 6.61
N HIS A 313 6.70 -4.47 6.05
CA HIS A 313 5.99 -4.64 4.78
C HIS A 313 4.56 -5.12 5.05
N VAL A 314 3.61 -4.57 4.30
CA VAL A 314 2.19 -4.94 4.34
C VAL A 314 1.74 -5.39 2.95
N ASN A 315 1.08 -6.54 2.92
CA ASN A 315 0.38 -7.06 1.75
C ASN A 315 -1.05 -7.46 2.12
N ALA A 316 -2.00 -6.59 1.80
CA ALA A 316 -3.43 -6.87 1.79
C ALA A 316 -3.98 -6.79 0.35
N ALA A 317 -3.20 -7.30 -0.60
CA ALA A 317 -3.47 -7.16 -2.02
C ALA A 317 -3.76 -5.68 -2.36
N CYS A 318 -4.92 -5.39 -2.92
CA CYS A 318 -5.32 -4.05 -3.36
C CYS A 318 -5.57 -3.06 -2.21
N ALA A 319 -5.71 -3.55 -0.98
CA ALA A 319 -5.93 -2.74 0.22
C ALA A 319 -4.63 -2.41 0.99
N SER A 320 -3.47 -2.76 0.44
CA SER A 320 -2.18 -2.65 1.15
C SER A 320 -1.84 -1.24 1.63
N THR A 321 -2.05 -0.21 0.81
CA THR A 321 -1.71 1.18 1.18
C THR A 321 -2.66 1.73 2.25
N ALA A 322 -3.98 1.55 2.10
CA ALA A 322 -4.95 1.92 3.12
C ALA A 322 -4.72 1.17 4.45
N GLN A 323 -4.34 -0.11 4.42
CA GLN A 323 -3.95 -0.85 5.62
C GLN A 323 -2.66 -0.31 6.25
N ALA A 324 -1.69 0.09 5.44
CA ALA A 324 -0.47 0.72 5.93
C ALA A 324 -0.75 2.08 6.60
N VAL A 325 -1.72 2.87 6.10
CA VAL A 325 -2.17 4.10 6.75
C VAL A 325 -2.83 3.82 8.11
N ALA A 326 -3.66 2.78 8.21
CA ALA A 326 -4.24 2.36 9.49
C ALA A 326 -3.18 1.93 10.50
N LEU A 327 -2.19 1.14 10.06
CA LEU A 327 -1.07 0.72 10.91
C LEU A 327 -0.20 1.91 11.34
N ALA A 328 -0.03 2.91 10.46
CA ALA A 328 0.66 4.16 10.79
C ALA A 328 -0.09 4.95 11.87
N GLU A 329 -1.42 5.07 11.77
CA GLU A 329 -2.26 5.69 12.80
C GLU A 329 -2.03 5.01 14.15
N ASP A 330 -2.11 3.67 14.19
CA ASP A 330 -1.93 2.88 15.40
C ASP A 330 -0.52 3.06 15.99
N TRP A 331 0.53 3.05 15.17
CA TRP A 331 1.90 3.26 15.67
C TRP A 331 2.11 4.63 16.28
N ILE A 332 1.53 5.67 15.68
CA ILE A 332 1.64 7.05 16.16
C ILE A 332 0.83 7.22 17.44
N ARG A 333 -0.43 6.76 17.48
CA ARG A 333 -1.30 6.88 18.66
C ARG A 333 -0.77 6.11 19.86
N ASN A 334 -0.14 4.96 19.65
CA ASN A 334 0.51 4.17 20.70
C ASN A 334 1.93 4.67 21.06
N GLY A 335 2.38 5.79 20.51
CA GLY A 335 3.68 6.38 20.84
C GLY A 335 4.89 5.54 20.42
N ARG A 336 4.74 4.66 19.42
CA ARG A 336 5.88 3.88 18.87
C ARG A 336 6.80 4.74 18.00
N CYS A 337 6.26 5.80 17.43
CA CYS A 337 6.94 6.80 16.62
C CYS A 337 6.05 8.04 16.49
N ARG A 338 6.58 9.14 15.96
CA ARG A 338 5.78 10.35 15.68
C ARG A 338 5.38 10.48 14.22
N ARG A 339 6.09 9.75 13.35
CA ARG A 339 5.96 9.83 11.91
C ARG A 339 6.13 8.45 11.32
N VAL A 340 5.33 8.15 10.30
CA VAL A 340 5.47 6.98 9.47
C VAL A 340 5.43 7.44 8.02
N ILE A 341 6.45 7.06 7.25
CA ILE A 341 6.42 7.23 5.81
C ILE A 341 5.84 5.95 5.22
N VAL A 342 4.59 6.00 4.80
CA VAL A 342 3.97 4.92 4.04
C VAL A 342 4.43 5.09 2.60
N VAL A 343 5.11 4.09 2.06
CA VAL A 343 5.53 4.04 0.67
C VAL A 343 4.88 2.82 0.02
N GLY A 344 4.32 2.97 -1.17
CA GLY A 344 3.67 1.87 -1.87
C GLY A 344 3.94 1.92 -3.36
N ALA A 345 4.10 0.74 -3.96
CA ALA A 345 4.29 0.62 -5.39
C ALA A 345 3.95 -0.80 -5.83
N ASP A 346 3.59 -0.96 -7.10
CA ASP A 346 3.57 -2.23 -7.82
C ASP A 346 3.68 -1.92 -9.33
N ASP A 347 4.48 -2.70 -10.05
CA ASP A 347 4.51 -2.68 -11.53
C ASP A 347 4.35 -4.09 -12.11
N VAL A 348 3.10 -4.54 -12.16
CA VAL A 348 2.74 -5.82 -12.80
C VAL A 348 2.68 -5.74 -14.33
N THR A 349 2.88 -4.53 -14.89
CA THR A 349 2.84 -4.25 -16.33
C THR A 349 4.23 -4.13 -16.96
N SER A 350 5.26 -4.46 -16.18
CA SER A 350 6.65 -4.46 -16.59
C SER A 350 6.93 -5.45 -17.73
N GLU A 351 8.10 -5.32 -18.36
CA GLU A 351 8.52 -6.21 -19.44
C GLU A 351 8.58 -7.69 -18.99
N ASN A 352 8.87 -7.97 -17.72
CA ASN A 352 9.03 -9.34 -17.22
C ASN A 352 7.74 -9.93 -16.64
N LEU A 353 6.84 -9.10 -16.10
CA LEU A 353 5.66 -9.57 -15.37
C LEU A 353 4.37 -9.60 -16.18
N MET A 354 4.20 -8.71 -17.16
CA MET A 354 2.91 -8.54 -17.87
C MET A 354 2.37 -9.86 -18.45
N GLY A 355 3.25 -10.66 -19.07
CA GLY A 355 2.86 -11.95 -19.65
C GLY A 355 2.40 -13.00 -18.64
N TRP A 356 2.87 -12.93 -17.39
CA TRP A 356 2.53 -13.87 -16.32
C TRP A 356 1.35 -13.40 -15.49
N ILE A 357 1.41 -12.16 -15.00
CA ILE A 357 0.34 -11.59 -14.18
C ILE A 357 -0.92 -11.38 -15.04
N GLY A 358 -0.77 -10.90 -16.28
CA GLY A 358 -1.87 -10.79 -17.23
C GLY A 358 -2.56 -12.13 -17.49
N ALA A 359 -1.79 -13.19 -17.71
CA ALA A 359 -2.32 -14.54 -17.86
C ALA A 359 -3.06 -15.03 -16.59
N GLY A 360 -2.52 -14.73 -15.40
CA GLY A 360 -3.17 -15.06 -14.14
C GLY A 360 -4.53 -14.38 -13.97
N PHE A 361 -4.64 -13.08 -14.26
CA PHE A 361 -5.91 -12.35 -14.19
C PHE A 361 -6.94 -12.79 -15.24
N LEU A 362 -6.48 -13.22 -16.43
CA LEU A 362 -7.34 -13.85 -17.43
C LEU A 362 -7.88 -15.19 -16.93
N ALA A 363 -7.03 -16.02 -16.30
CA ALA A 363 -7.43 -17.32 -15.76
C ALA A 363 -8.50 -17.21 -14.67
N THR A 364 -8.47 -16.13 -13.86
CA THR A 364 -9.50 -15.87 -12.84
C THR A 364 -10.80 -15.31 -13.43
N GLY A 365 -10.82 -14.94 -14.72
CA GLY A 365 -11.94 -14.25 -15.35
C GLY A 365 -12.15 -12.83 -14.84
N ALA A 366 -11.11 -12.21 -14.27
CA ALA A 366 -11.20 -10.89 -13.65
C ALA A 366 -10.83 -9.75 -14.60
N ALA A 367 -10.12 -10.02 -15.69
CA ALA A 367 -9.65 -9.00 -16.63
C ALA A 367 -10.63 -8.70 -17.76
N ALA A 368 -10.67 -7.43 -18.19
CA ALA A 368 -11.29 -7.03 -19.46
C ALA A 368 -10.33 -7.30 -20.64
N THR A 369 -10.89 -7.55 -21.82
CA THR A 369 -10.15 -7.94 -23.03
C THR A 369 -10.48 -7.07 -24.23
N ASP A 370 -11.14 -5.92 -24.08
CA ASP A 370 -11.36 -4.98 -25.19
C ASP A 370 -10.08 -4.22 -25.56
N ASP A 371 -10.07 -3.62 -26.75
CA ASP A 371 -8.99 -2.78 -27.26
C ASP A 371 -9.31 -1.28 -27.26
N LYS A 372 -10.52 -0.89 -26.86
CA LYS A 372 -10.91 0.51 -26.70
C LYS A 372 -11.11 0.86 -25.23
N VAL A 373 -10.42 1.91 -24.80
CA VAL A 373 -10.45 2.34 -23.39
C VAL A 373 -11.86 2.73 -22.93
N ASP A 374 -12.68 3.35 -23.80
CA ASP A 374 -14.05 3.77 -23.46
C ASP A 374 -15.08 2.64 -23.48
N GLU A 375 -14.65 1.42 -23.83
CA GLU A 375 -15.43 0.19 -23.77
C GLU A 375 -14.94 -0.75 -22.65
N ALA A 376 -13.72 -0.56 -22.11
CA ALA A 376 -13.15 -1.41 -21.05
C ALA A 376 -13.06 -0.73 -19.66
N ALA A 377 -12.67 0.54 -19.58
CA ALA A 377 -12.51 1.25 -18.32
C ALA A 377 -13.85 1.83 -17.86
N LEU A 378 -14.68 0.99 -17.24
CA LEU A 378 -16.11 1.23 -17.03
C LEU A 378 -16.54 1.23 -15.54
N PRO A 379 -16.03 2.14 -14.69
CA PRO A 379 -16.45 2.22 -13.30
C PRO A 379 -17.95 2.54 -13.18
N PHE A 380 -18.65 1.74 -12.37
CA PHE A 380 -20.10 1.84 -12.09
C PHE A 380 -21.05 1.71 -13.29
N ASP A 381 -20.54 1.61 -14.51
CA ASP A 381 -21.37 1.45 -15.71
C ASP A 381 -21.95 0.03 -15.77
N ARG A 382 -23.17 -0.12 -16.28
CA ARG A 382 -23.84 -1.42 -16.47
C ARG A 382 -23.02 -2.39 -17.32
N ARG A 383 -22.20 -1.87 -18.26
CA ARG A 383 -21.39 -2.64 -19.20
C ARG A 383 -20.08 -3.18 -18.62
N ARG A 384 -19.76 -2.88 -17.36
CA ARG A 384 -18.54 -3.34 -16.69
C ARG A 384 -18.43 -4.86 -16.67
N HIS A 385 -17.24 -5.39 -16.95
CA HIS A 385 -17.06 -6.83 -17.12
C HIS A 385 -15.64 -7.34 -16.80
N GLY A 386 -14.73 -6.48 -16.36
CA GLY A 386 -13.39 -6.87 -15.90
C GLY A 386 -12.44 -5.69 -15.65
N THR A 387 -11.42 -5.93 -14.85
CA THR A 387 -10.38 -4.95 -14.51
C THR A 387 -9.37 -4.79 -15.64
N LEU A 388 -8.80 -3.59 -15.72
CA LEU A 388 -7.58 -3.34 -16.47
C LEU A 388 -6.39 -3.36 -15.51
N LEU A 389 -5.24 -3.88 -15.97
CA LEU A 389 -4.02 -3.87 -15.16
C LEU A 389 -3.32 -2.52 -15.26
N GLY A 390 -2.65 -2.13 -14.19
CA GLY A 390 -1.87 -0.91 -14.13
C GLY A 390 -0.65 -1.07 -13.23
N MET A 391 0.20 -0.07 -13.26
CA MET A 391 1.28 0.15 -12.29
C MET A 391 1.06 1.46 -11.55
N GLY A 392 1.68 1.61 -10.39
CA GLY A 392 1.60 2.84 -9.61
C GLY A 392 2.70 2.96 -8.57
N ALA A 393 2.95 4.19 -8.14
CA ALA A 393 3.71 4.48 -6.93
C ALA A 393 2.95 5.52 -6.11
N CYS A 394 2.98 5.40 -4.80
CA CYS A 394 2.31 6.32 -3.88
C CYS A 394 3.13 6.43 -2.60
N ALA A 395 3.06 7.57 -1.94
CA ALA A 395 3.60 7.72 -0.59
C ALA A 395 2.82 8.77 0.20
N LEU A 396 2.79 8.59 1.52
CA LEU A 396 2.15 9.47 2.47
C LEU A 396 3.08 9.64 3.68
N VAL A 397 3.32 10.89 4.08
CA VAL A 397 3.94 11.20 5.38
C VAL A 397 2.82 11.37 6.39
N VAL A 398 2.56 10.31 7.17
CA VAL A 398 1.59 10.30 8.27
C VAL A 398 2.33 10.68 9.54
N GLU A 399 1.87 11.69 10.28
CA GLU A 399 2.54 12.14 11.50
C GLU A 399 1.59 12.69 12.57
N SER A 400 2.08 12.77 13.80
CA SER A 400 1.42 13.52 14.87
C SER A 400 1.34 15.01 14.50
N GLU A 401 0.22 15.66 14.79
CA GLU A 401 0.08 17.12 14.62
C GLU A 401 1.15 17.88 15.42
N ASP A 402 1.57 17.37 16.58
CA ASP A 402 2.66 17.94 17.38
C ASP A 402 3.95 18.09 16.55
N ALA A 403 4.29 17.06 15.75
CA ALA A 403 5.49 17.06 14.92
C ALA A 403 5.39 18.00 13.72
N ALA A 404 4.21 18.15 13.12
CA ALA A 404 3.98 19.12 12.05
C ALA A 404 4.10 20.56 12.58
N ARG A 405 3.45 20.84 13.72
CA ARG A 405 3.45 22.15 14.39
C ARG A 405 4.81 22.55 14.93
N GLU A 406 5.60 21.59 15.42
CA GLU A 406 6.99 21.81 15.85
C GLU A 406 7.82 22.43 14.71
N ARG A 407 7.66 21.92 13.48
CA ARG A 407 8.30 22.47 12.29
C ARG A 407 7.65 23.76 11.78
N GLY A 408 6.42 24.07 12.19
CA GLY A 408 5.66 25.19 11.65
C GLY A 408 5.04 24.92 10.27
N ILE A 409 4.83 23.63 9.96
CA ILE A 409 4.10 23.16 8.77
C ILE A 409 2.66 22.82 9.18
N ARG A 410 1.70 23.17 8.33
CA ARG A 410 0.31 22.71 8.43
C ARG A 410 0.12 21.38 7.68
N GLY A 411 -0.61 20.45 8.28
CA GLY A 411 -1.07 19.22 7.60
C GLY A 411 -2.02 19.50 6.44
N ILE A 412 -2.11 18.58 5.49
CA ILE A 412 -3.05 18.67 4.36
C ILE A 412 -4.43 18.21 4.81
N VAL A 413 -4.47 17.04 5.44
CA VAL A 413 -5.67 16.43 6.00
C VAL A 413 -5.39 15.84 7.38
N GLU A 414 -6.44 15.75 8.18
CA GLU A 414 -6.49 14.99 9.42
C GLU A 414 -7.10 13.61 9.16
N LEU A 415 -6.47 12.55 9.69
CA LEU A 415 -7.03 11.20 9.70
C LEU A 415 -7.97 11.06 10.90
N LEU A 416 -9.28 11.00 10.63
CA LEU A 416 -10.32 10.91 11.65
C LEU A 416 -10.44 9.47 12.18
N SER A 417 -10.49 8.52 11.26
CA SER A 417 -10.54 7.09 11.58
C SER A 417 -10.00 6.26 10.42
N SER A 418 -9.53 5.08 10.78
CA SER A 418 -9.19 4.00 9.86
C SER A 418 -9.74 2.67 10.39
N GLU A 419 -10.09 1.78 9.49
CA GLU A 419 -10.55 0.42 9.82
C GLU A 419 -9.91 -0.59 8.89
N THR A 420 -9.51 -1.73 9.45
CA THR A 420 -9.05 -2.88 8.69
C THR A 420 -9.78 -4.13 9.15
N ALA A 421 -10.22 -4.97 8.23
CA ALA A 421 -10.94 -6.18 8.56
C ALA A 421 -10.70 -7.28 7.51
N ASN A 422 -10.99 -8.52 7.87
CA ASN A 422 -11.05 -9.63 6.94
C ASN A 422 -12.43 -10.28 7.02
N SER A 423 -13.14 -10.41 5.90
CA SER A 423 -14.48 -11.03 5.92
C SER A 423 -14.48 -12.55 6.07
N ALA A 424 -13.32 -13.21 5.91
CA ALA A 424 -13.21 -14.67 5.86
C ALA A 424 -14.22 -15.33 4.89
N PHE A 425 -14.57 -14.63 3.81
CA PHE A 425 -15.72 -14.97 2.97
C PHE A 425 -15.33 -15.70 1.69
N HIS A 426 -14.44 -15.10 0.89
CA HIS A 426 -14.02 -15.66 -0.39
C HIS A 426 -12.67 -15.10 -0.86
N GLY A 427 -11.97 -15.84 -1.72
CA GLY A 427 -10.71 -15.38 -2.31
C GLY A 427 -10.87 -14.16 -3.24
N THR A 428 -11.99 -14.07 -3.95
CA THR A 428 -12.25 -13.03 -4.97
C THR A 428 -13.60 -12.32 -4.86
N ARG A 429 -14.53 -12.83 -4.05
CA ARG A 429 -15.87 -12.24 -3.87
C ARG A 429 -15.90 -11.45 -2.57
N LEU A 430 -16.78 -10.46 -2.51
CA LEU A 430 -16.91 -9.58 -1.36
C LEU A 430 -18.13 -9.93 -0.51
N ASP A 431 -17.97 -9.86 0.81
CA ASP A 431 -19.08 -9.93 1.76
C ASP A 431 -19.65 -8.52 1.97
N VAL A 432 -20.77 -8.26 1.31
CA VAL A 432 -21.39 -6.93 1.29
C VAL A 432 -21.86 -6.49 2.67
N ASN A 433 -22.41 -7.41 3.47
CA ASN A 433 -22.91 -7.09 4.81
C ASN A 433 -21.75 -6.73 5.73
N HIS A 434 -20.69 -7.55 5.73
CA HIS A 434 -19.54 -7.26 6.58
C HIS A 434 -18.83 -5.95 6.17
N ILE A 435 -18.71 -5.66 4.87
CA ILE A 435 -18.17 -4.38 4.38
C ILE A 435 -19.02 -3.19 4.88
N SER A 436 -20.35 -3.34 4.86
CA SER A 436 -21.27 -2.33 5.39
C SER A 436 -21.04 -2.09 6.88
N ASP A 437 -20.86 -3.15 7.67
CA ASP A 437 -20.55 -3.05 9.09
C ASP A 437 -19.19 -2.38 9.34
N VAL A 438 -18.17 -2.68 8.52
CA VAL A 438 -16.84 -2.04 8.61
C VAL A 438 -16.96 -0.55 8.35
N MET A 439 -17.68 -0.13 7.30
CA MET A 439 -17.88 1.27 6.98
C MET A 439 -18.67 1.99 8.09
N ASN A 440 -19.71 1.35 8.62
CA ASN A 440 -20.47 1.90 9.73
C ASN A 440 -19.60 2.07 10.99
N ARG A 441 -18.72 1.11 11.30
CA ARG A 441 -17.74 1.24 12.40
C ARG A 441 -16.79 2.41 12.18
N LEU A 442 -16.23 2.55 10.99
CA LEU A 442 -15.32 3.64 10.62
C LEU A 442 -15.97 5.01 10.85
N VAL A 443 -17.17 5.22 10.33
CA VAL A 443 -17.90 6.48 10.44
C VAL A 443 -18.30 6.73 11.89
N THR A 444 -18.82 5.72 12.58
CA THR A 444 -19.17 5.82 14.01
C THR A 444 -17.96 6.17 14.88
N ALA A 445 -16.77 5.62 14.58
CA ALA A 445 -15.54 5.96 15.27
C ALA A 445 -15.20 7.45 15.11
N ALA A 446 -15.31 8.00 13.91
CA ALA A 446 -15.09 9.43 13.67
C ALA A 446 -16.15 10.32 14.37
N GLU A 447 -17.42 9.92 14.35
CA GLU A 447 -18.50 10.63 15.07
C GLU A 447 -18.21 10.68 16.57
N ARG A 448 -17.82 9.55 17.18
CA ARG A 448 -17.48 9.47 18.61
C ARG A 448 -16.22 10.25 18.96
N ARG A 449 -15.16 10.12 18.17
CA ARG A 449 -13.85 10.74 18.44
C ARG A 449 -13.85 12.26 18.26
N PHE A 450 -14.73 12.80 17.40
CA PHE A 450 -14.68 14.20 16.96
C PHE A 450 -16.01 14.95 17.06
N GLY A 451 -17.09 14.32 17.54
CA GLY A 451 -18.41 14.95 17.65
C GLY A 451 -19.02 15.28 16.29
N LEU A 452 -18.70 14.50 15.25
CA LEU A 452 -19.20 14.68 13.90
C LEU A 452 -20.57 14.03 13.72
N ASN A 453 -21.30 14.42 12.68
CA ASN A 453 -22.56 13.80 12.28
C ASN A 453 -22.50 13.43 10.80
N ARG A 454 -22.67 12.14 10.48
CA ARG A 454 -22.55 11.62 9.12
C ARG A 454 -23.47 12.27 8.09
N TYR A 455 -24.67 12.67 8.49
CA TYR A 455 -25.63 13.32 7.59
C TYR A 455 -25.23 14.75 7.25
N THR A 456 -24.57 15.45 8.19
CA THR A 456 -23.97 16.77 7.90
C THR A 456 -22.68 16.67 7.08
N MET A 457 -21.94 15.55 7.20
CA MET A 457 -20.73 15.31 6.42
C MET A 457 -21.04 14.96 4.96
N ALA A 458 -22.11 14.18 4.71
CA ALA A 458 -22.45 13.61 3.41
C ALA A 458 -22.40 14.60 2.21
N PRO A 459 -23.06 15.78 2.24
CA PRO A 459 -23.03 16.73 1.12
C PRO A 459 -21.66 17.38 0.87
N GLN A 460 -20.71 17.23 1.81
CA GLN A 460 -19.34 17.72 1.72
C GLN A 460 -18.32 16.57 1.67
N MET A 461 -18.78 15.36 1.36
CA MET A 461 -17.96 14.17 1.29
C MET A 461 -17.72 13.76 -0.16
N THR A 462 -16.49 13.35 -0.45
CA THR A 462 -16.21 12.49 -1.60
C THR A 462 -15.98 11.06 -1.14
N PHE A 463 -16.52 10.10 -1.90
CA PHE A 463 -16.18 8.69 -1.78
C PHE A 463 -15.22 8.30 -2.91
N ILE A 464 -14.02 7.88 -2.55
CA ILE A 464 -13.03 7.33 -3.48
C ILE A 464 -13.28 5.83 -3.54
N SER A 465 -13.75 5.38 -4.70
CA SER A 465 -14.16 4.01 -4.95
C SER A 465 -12.98 3.05 -5.15
N HIS A 466 -13.11 1.83 -4.64
CA HIS A 466 -12.22 0.72 -4.98
C HIS A 466 -12.54 0.12 -6.36
N GLU A 467 -13.80 0.14 -6.81
CA GLU A 467 -14.34 -0.51 -8.01
C GLU A 467 -13.32 -0.70 -9.15
N THR A 468 -13.18 -1.95 -9.56
CA THR A 468 -12.21 -2.42 -10.57
C THR A 468 -12.90 -2.89 -11.86
N PHE A 469 -14.08 -2.35 -12.16
CA PHE A 469 -14.96 -2.72 -13.30
C PHE A 469 -15.38 -4.19 -13.31
N THR A 470 -15.51 -4.80 -12.12
CA THR A 470 -15.86 -6.22 -11.95
C THR A 470 -17.33 -6.48 -12.27
N PRO A 471 -17.69 -7.71 -12.69
CA PRO A 471 -19.05 -8.04 -13.10
C PRO A 471 -20.12 -7.63 -12.08
N ALA A 472 -21.31 -7.28 -12.58
CA ALA A 472 -22.32 -6.57 -11.79
C ALA A 472 -22.77 -7.28 -10.50
N ARG A 473 -22.83 -8.61 -10.50
CA ARG A 473 -23.24 -9.41 -9.33
C ARG A 473 -22.04 -9.83 -8.49
N GLY A 474 -22.02 -9.41 -7.23
CA GLY A 474 -21.00 -9.79 -6.24
C GLY A 474 -19.64 -9.11 -6.44
N GLY A 475 -19.58 -8.09 -7.32
CA GLY A 475 -18.43 -7.23 -7.54
C GLY A 475 -18.41 -5.97 -6.66
N SER A 476 -17.32 -5.23 -6.72
CA SER A 476 -16.99 -4.13 -5.79
C SER A 476 -18.02 -2.99 -5.78
N ALA A 477 -18.58 -2.60 -6.92
CA ALA A 477 -19.54 -1.50 -7.03
C ALA A 477 -20.79 -1.78 -6.19
N SER A 478 -21.30 -3.02 -6.26
CA SER A 478 -22.48 -3.41 -5.47
C SER A 478 -22.19 -3.37 -3.96
N ALA A 479 -20.99 -3.81 -3.56
CA ALA A 479 -20.56 -3.80 -2.17
C ALA A 479 -20.39 -2.37 -1.63
N GLU A 480 -19.77 -1.49 -2.41
CA GLU A 480 -19.55 -0.09 -2.06
C GLU A 480 -20.86 0.68 -1.92
N VAL A 481 -21.75 0.55 -2.90
CA VAL A 481 -23.04 1.25 -2.90
C VAL A 481 -23.91 0.79 -1.74
N MET A 482 -23.97 -0.51 -1.47
CA MET A 482 -24.72 -1.03 -0.33
C MET A 482 -24.10 -0.57 1.01
N ALA A 483 -22.78 -0.53 1.12
CA ALA A 483 -22.10 -0.03 2.32
C ALA A 483 -22.39 1.46 2.57
N LEU A 484 -22.35 2.28 1.53
CA LEU A 484 -22.71 3.70 1.61
C LEU A 484 -24.17 3.87 2.06
N ARG A 485 -25.12 3.19 1.41
CA ARG A 485 -26.54 3.28 1.77
C ARG A 485 -26.85 2.75 3.16
N SER A 486 -26.19 1.67 3.58
CA SER A 486 -26.37 1.12 4.93
C SER A 486 -25.80 2.06 6.00
N THR A 487 -24.75 2.81 5.68
CA THR A 487 -24.07 3.72 6.62
C THR A 487 -24.73 5.10 6.68
N PHE A 488 -25.14 5.66 5.54
CA PHE A 488 -25.62 7.04 5.40
C PHE A 488 -27.13 7.16 5.09
N GLY A 489 -27.82 6.05 4.80
CA GLY A 489 -29.24 6.08 4.39
C GLY A 489 -29.41 6.87 3.09
N GLU A 490 -30.46 7.69 3.03
CA GLU A 490 -30.75 8.56 1.87
C GLU A 490 -29.65 9.59 1.59
N ALA A 491 -28.90 10.02 2.63
CA ALA A 491 -27.80 10.97 2.45
C ALA A 491 -26.63 10.38 1.64
N ALA A 492 -26.60 9.07 1.39
CA ALA A 492 -25.65 8.44 0.48
C ALA A 492 -25.71 9.04 -0.93
N ASP A 493 -26.89 9.49 -1.38
CA ASP A 493 -27.09 10.09 -2.69
C ASP A 493 -26.49 11.50 -2.81
N GLU A 494 -26.10 12.13 -1.69
CA GLU A 494 -25.43 13.43 -1.67
C GLU A 494 -23.90 13.30 -1.79
N ILE A 495 -23.34 12.12 -1.49
CA ILE A 495 -21.89 11.87 -1.47
C ILE A 495 -21.36 11.77 -2.89
N VAL A 496 -20.33 12.57 -3.21
CA VAL A 496 -19.74 12.59 -4.56
C VAL A 496 -18.81 11.39 -4.74
N VAL A 497 -19.19 10.46 -5.60
CA VAL A 497 -18.40 9.25 -5.89
C VAL A 497 -17.42 9.50 -7.03
N CYS A 498 -16.16 9.14 -6.84
CA CYS A 498 -15.13 9.18 -7.88
C CYS A 498 -14.29 7.90 -7.92
N ASN A 499 -13.58 7.68 -9.03
CA ASN A 499 -12.73 6.50 -9.24
C ASN A 499 -11.48 6.90 -10.01
N THR A 500 -10.31 6.40 -9.59
CA THR A 500 -9.02 6.68 -10.23
C THR A 500 -8.60 5.56 -11.18
N LYS A 501 -8.97 4.31 -10.88
CA LYS A 501 -8.59 3.12 -11.66
C LYS A 501 -9.05 3.20 -13.11
N GLY A 502 -10.16 3.88 -13.40
CA GLY A 502 -10.65 4.07 -14.76
C GLY A 502 -9.70 4.89 -15.65
N PHE A 503 -8.76 5.62 -15.04
CA PHE A 503 -7.71 6.36 -15.74
C PHE A 503 -6.37 5.62 -15.72
N THR A 504 -6.08 4.85 -14.67
CA THR A 504 -4.74 4.29 -14.45
C THR A 504 -4.64 2.80 -14.73
N GLY A 505 -5.77 2.12 -14.95
CA GLY A 505 -5.87 0.70 -14.65
C GLY A 505 -5.73 0.46 -13.15
N HIS A 506 -5.68 -0.81 -12.74
CA HIS A 506 -5.54 -1.18 -11.35
C HIS A 506 -4.06 -1.37 -10.96
N PRO A 507 -3.48 -0.49 -10.11
CA PRO A 507 -2.06 -0.54 -9.71
C PRO A 507 -1.78 -1.50 -8.55
N MET A 508 -2.59 -2.56 -8.42
CA MET A 508 -2.48 -3.58 -7.37
C MET A 508 -2.44 -2.96 -5.96
N GLY A 509 -1.36 -3.15 -5.19
CA GLY A 509 -1.22 -2.68 -3.81
C GLY A 509 -0.84 -1.20 -3.65
N ALA A 510 -0.50 -0.50 -4.74
CA ALA A 510 -0.21 0.93 -4.71
C ALA A 510 -1.51 1.74 -4.65
N GLY A 511 -1.82 2.32 -3.49
CA GLY A 511 -3.03 3.12 -3.27
C GLY A 511 -2.93 4.52 -3.85
N VAL A 512 -3.02 4.64 -5.17
CA VAL A 512 -3.16 5.94 -5.87
C VAL A 512 -4.35 6.71 -5.30
N GLU A 513 -5.42 6.00 -4.97
CA GLU A 513 -6.64 6.48 -4.33
C GLU A 513 -6.37 7.24 -3.03
N ASP A 514 -5.49 6.73 -2.16
CA ASP A 514 -5.19 7.36 -0.87
C ASP A 514 -4.51 8.72 -1.06
N VAL A 515 -3.59 8.83 -2.02
CA VAL A 515 -2.95 10.11 -2.37
C VAL A 515 -3.95 11.06 -3.03
N ILE A 516 -4.79 10.55 -3.94
CA ILE A 516 -5.80 11.37 -4.61
C ILE A 516 -6.88 11.85 -3.65
N ALA A 517 -7.28 11.08 -2.64
CA ALA A 517 -8.17 11.54 -1.58
C ALA A 517 -7.61 12.78 -0.86
N VAL A 518 -6.32 12.75 -0.51
CA VAL A 518 -5.62 13.91 0.08
C VAL A 518 -5.61 15.11 -0.87
N LYS A 519 -5.32 14.87 -2.16
CA LYS A 519 -5.24 15.94 -3.18
C LYS A 519 -6.61 16.52 -3.55
N ILE A 520 -7.67 15.72 -3.50
CA ILE A 520 -9.05 16.20 -3.62
C ILE A 520 -9.36 17.18 -2.49
N LEU A 521 -9.02 16.85 -1.24
CA LEU A 521 -9.26 17.74 -0.10
C LEU A 521 -8.35 18.98 -0.10
N GLU A 522 -7.14 18.86 -0.64
CA GLU A 522 -6.22 19.99 -0.79
C GLU A 522 -6.72 21.01 -1.83
N HIS A 523 -7.16 20.52 -2.99
CA HIS A 523 -7.49 21.36 -4.16
C HIS A 523 -8.99 21.54 -4.42
N GLY A 524 -9.85 20.83 -3.69
CA GLY A 524 -11.31 20.82 -3.85
C GLY A 524 -11.76 20.51 -5.27
N ILE A 525 -10.95 19.74 -6.00
CA ILE A 525 -11.24 19.25 -7.35
C ILE A 525 -11.41 17.74 -7.22
N VAL A 526 -12.53 17.21 -7.73
CA VAL A 526 -12.82 15.78 -7.76
C VAL A 526 -12.69 15.31 -9.22
N PRO A 527 -11.96 14.22 -9.51
CA PRO A 527 -11.85 13.71 -10.87
C PRO A 527 -13.20 13.18 -11.37
N PRO A 528 -13.48 13.21 -12.68
CA PRO A 528 -14.69 12.61 -13.22
C PRO A 528 -14.65 11.08 -13.10
N VAL A 529 -15.81 10.43 -13.15
CA VAL A 529 -15.89 8.99 -13.40
C VAL A 529 -15.80 8.77 -14.93
N PRO A 530 -14.75 8.12 -15.46
CA PRO A 530 -14.55 8.01 -16.90
C PRO A 530 -15.55 7.06 -17.56
N ASN A 531 -15.87 7.34 -18.83
CA ASN A 531 -16.58 6.45 -19.76
C ASN A 531 -17.98 5.95 -19.35
N PHE A 532 -18.58 6.50 -18.29
CA PHE A 532 -19.93 6.17 -17.86
C PHE A 532 -20.97 6.62 -18.89
N LYS A 533 -21.77 5.69 -19.40
CA LYS A 533 -22.84 5.91 -20.40
C LYS A 533 -24.15 5.23 -19.99
N GLU A 534 -24.09 4.05 -19.37
CA GLU A 534 -25.28 3.26 -19.04
C GLU A 534 -25.47 3.09 -17.53
N VAL A 535 -26.62 3.53 -17.05
CA VAL A 535 -27.03 3.37 -15.65
C VAL A 535 -27.28 1.90 -15.36
N ASP A 536 -26.67 1.42 -14.28
CA ASP A 536 -26.98 0.11 -13.73
C ASP A 536 -28.19 0.22 -12.77
N PRO A 537 -29.35 -0.36 -13.12
CA PRO A 537 -30.53 -0.32 -12.25
C PRO A 537 -30.30 -1.02 -10.91
N ASP A 538 -29.37 -1.98 -10.82
CA ASP A 538 -29.08 -2.70 -9.57
C ASP A 538 -28.29 -1.83 -8.58
N LEU A 539 -27.58 -0.81 -9.06
CA LEU A 539 -26.86 0.16 -8.22
C LEU A 539 -27.76 1.32 -7.77
N GLY A 540 -28.85 1.61 -8.48
CA GLY A 540 -29.75 2.72 -8.19
C GLY A 540 -29.10 4.10 -8.42
N VAL A 541 -29.59 5.13 -7.72
CA VAL A 541 -29.08 6.50 -7.85
C VAL A 541 -27.68 6.62 -7.22
N LEU A 542 -26.77 7.26 -7.95
CA LEU A 542 -25.40 7.57 -7.51
C LEU A 542 -25.03 9.00 -7.94
N ASN A 543 -24.44 9.78 -7.03
CA ASN A 543 -23.86 11.08 -7.36
C ASN A 543 -22.42 10.91 -7.88
N LEU A 544 -22.31 10.36 -9.10
CA LEU A 544 -21.02 10.20 -9.77
C LEU A 544 -20.43 11.56 -10.14
N SER A 545 -19.15 11.76 -9.81
CA SER A 545 -18.42 12.98 -10.14
C SER A 545 -18.37 13.23 -11.64
N ARG A 546 -18.67 14.47 -12.04
CA ARG A 546 -18.55 14.96 -13.42
C ARG A 546 -17.23 15.68 -13.69
N GLY A 547 -16.32 15.67 -12.72
CA GLY A 547 -15.08 16.42 -12.77
C GLY A 547 -15.26 17.87 -12.35
N GLY A 548 -14.22 18.45 -11.75
CA GLY A 548 -14.19 19.87 -11.39
C GLY A 548 -14.37 20.11 -9.89
N ARG A 549 -14.84 21.31 -9.54
CA ARG A 549 -14.83 21.77 -8.14
C ARG A 549 -16.04 21.30 -7.36
N TYR A 550 -15.79 20.82 -6.15
CA TYR A 550 -16.81 20.43 -5.18
C TYR A 550 -16.46 21.02 -3.81
N PRO A 551 -17.44 21.31 -2.93
CA PRO A 551 -17.21 21.85 -1.59
C PRO A 551 -16.78 20.77 -0.59
N VAL A 552 -15.93 19.83 -1.03
CA VAL A 552 -15.53 18.67 -0.24
C VAL A 552 -14.66 19.06 0.95
N GLN A 553 -15.05 18.60 2.14
CA GLN A 553 -14.30 18.71 3.39
C GLN A 553 -13.90 17.33 3.93
N TYR A 554 -14.54 16.26 3.45
CA TYR A 554 -14.31 14.90 3.88
C TYR A 554 -14.02 13.99 2.68
N ALA A 555 -13.13 13.03 2.88
CA ALA A 555 -12.87 11.97 1.91
C ALA A 555 -12.94 10.62 2.62
N LEU A 556 -13.80 9.74 2.11
CA LEU A 556 -13.94 8.35 2.51
C LEU A 556 -13.35 7.48 1.41
N HIS A 557 -12.34 6.69 1.73
CA HIS A 557 -11.77 5.71 0.81
C HIS A 557 -12.06 4.30 1.33
N LEU A 558 -12.58 3.46 0.45
CA LEU A 558 -12.69 2.02 0.66
C LEU A 558 -11.69 1.34 -0.25
N ALA A 559 -10.92 0.40 0.30
CA ALA A 559 -10.07 -0.52 -0.46
C ALA A 559 -10.41 -1.97 -0.09
N ALA A 560 -10.57 -2.82 -1.09
CA ALA A 560 -10.81 -4.25 -0.90
C ALA A 560 -9.80 -5.07 -1.71
N GLY A 561 -9.20 -6.08 -1.10
CA GLY A 561 -8.21 -6.94 -1.72
C GLY A 561 -8.68 -8.38 -1.83
N PHE A 562 -8.05 -9.15 -2.72
CA PHE A 562 -8.18 -10.61 -2.72
C PHE A 562 -7.90 -11.21 -1.34
N GLY A 563 -8.58 -12.31 -1.03
CA GLY A 563 -8.55 -12.93 0.29
C GLY A 563 -9.42 -12.21 1.32
N SER A 564 -10.46 -11.49 0.88
CA SER A 564 -11.40 -10.77 1.74
C SER A 564 -10.77 -9.67 2.62
N GLN A 565 -9.66 -9.08 2.17
CA GLN A 565 -8.98 -7.99 2.90
C GLN A 565 -9.73 -6.68 2.68
N ILE A 566 -10.02 -5.95 3.76
CA ILE A 566 -10.73 -4.67 3.72
C ILE A 566 -9.91 -3.65 4.50
N ALA A 567 -9.69 -2.47 3.92
CA ALA A 567 -9.18 -1.31 4.62
C ALA A 567 -9.97 -0.06 4.21
N MET A 568 -10.30 0.80 5.15
CA MET A 568 -11.01 2.05 4.89
C MET A 568 -10.41 3.19 5.70
N THR A 569 -10.39 4.38 5.11
CA THR A 569 -9.90 5.61 5.76
C THR A 569 -10.92 6.72 5.61
N LEU A 570 -11.10 7.50 6.68
CA LEU A 570 -11.91 8.72 6.68
C LEU A 570 -11.02 9.90 7.07
N THR A 571 -10.89 10.85 6.15
CA THR A 571 -10.04 12.03 6.32
C THR A 571 -10.85 13.32 6.23
N ARG A 572 -10.38 14.36 6.90
CA ARG A 572 -10.95 15.70 6.89
C ARG A 572 -9.90 16.72 6.47
N ARG A 573 -10.32 17.67 5.63
CA ARG A 573 -9.48 18.80 5.21
C ARG A 573 -9.02 19.63 6.42
N ILE A 574 -7.74 19.98 6.47
CA ILE A 574 -7.24 21.00 7.39
C ILE A 574 -7.31 22.37 6.67
N PRO A 575 -7.98 23.39 7.24
CA PRO A 575 -8.17 24.66 6.56
C PRO A 575 -6.88 25.46 6.45
N GLY A 576 -6.68 26.09 5.29
CA GLY A 576 -5.61 27.07 5.05
C GLY A 576 -5.23 27.24 3.58
N SER A 577 -4.15 27.97 3.32
CA SER A 577 -3.56 28.19 1.99
C SER A 577 -2.74 26.99 1.48
N HIS A 578 -2.45 26.99 0.18
CA HIS A 578 -1.53 26.02 -0.43
C HIS A 578 -0.07 26.20 0.02
N ASP A 579 0.38 27.42 0.38
CA ASP A 579 1.60 27.58 1.17
C ASP A 579 1.29 27.06 2.59
N ARG A 580 1.89 25.93 2.95
CA ARG A 580 1.67 25.23 4.23
C ARG A 580 2.73 25.56 5.29
N ILE A 581 3.69 26.42 4.98
CA ILE A 581 4.64 26.94 5.99
C ILE A 581 3.98 28.14 6.69
N ASP A 582 3.10 27.84 7.64
CA ASP A 582 2.32 28.85 8.37
C ASP A 582 3.18 29.79 9.21
N ASN A 583 4.34 29.30 9.66
CA ASN A 583 5.28 30.10 10.41
C ASN A 583 6.70 29.92 9.87
N LYS A 584 7.06 30.76 8.89
CA LYS A 584 8.39 30.74 8.25
C LYS A 584 9.52 30.92 9.27
N ALA A 585 9.36 31.78 10.26
CA ALA A 585 10.37 31.98 11.30
C ALA A 585 10.59 30.71 12.15
N ARG A 586 9.51 30.01 12.50
CA ARG A 586 9.58 28.72 13.20
C ARG A 586 10.22 27.64 12.34
N TYR A 587 9.85 27.54 11.07
CA TYR A 587 10.44 26.57 10.15
C TYR A 587 11.93 26.81 9.96
N GLN A 588 12.36 28.07 9.77
CA GLN A 588 13.77 28.44 9.68
C GLN A 588 14.54 28.13 10.97
N ARG A 589 13.95 28.42 12.13
CA ARG A 589 14.54 28.05 13.42
C ARG A 589 14.67 26.53 13.57
N TRP A 590 13.64 25.78 13.20
CA TRP A 590 13.66 24.32 13.23
C TRP A 590 14.77 23.76 12.31
N LEU A 591 14.92 24.29 11.09
CA LEU A 591 16.01 23.92 10.18
C LEU A 591 17.39 24.16 10.80
N ALA A 592 17.59 25.31 11.43
CA ALA A 592 18.83 25.63 12.14
C ALA A 592 19.09 24.62 13.28
N ASP A 593 18.06 24.29 14.06
CA ASP A 593 18.16 23.39 15.19
C ASP A 593 18.47 21.95 14.79
N VAL A 594 17.83 21.43 13.73
CA VAL A 594 18.05 20.05 13.28
C VAL A 594 19.29 19.86 12.41
N SER A 595 19.87 20.94 11.89
CA SER A 595 21.11 20.89 11.09
C SER A 595 22.37 21.25 11.90
N GLY A 596 22.22 22.08 12.93
CA GLY A 596 23.35 22.69 13.63
C GLY A 596 24.00 23.86 12.87
N TYR A 597 23.36 24.40 11.83
CA TYR A 597 23.79 25.63 11.16
C TYR A 597 23.02 26.84 11.70
N ASP A 598 23.69 27.99 11.84
CA ASP A 598 23.04 29.23 12.32
C ASP A 598 22.07 29.82 11.29
N ARG A 599 22.36 29.62 10.00
CA ARG A 599 21.53 30.03 8.86
C ARG A 599 21.37 28.86 7.90
N ALA A 600 20.48 27.94 8.26
CA ALA A 600 20.17 26.81 7.42
C ALA A 600 19.31 27.25 6.22
N GLU A 601 19.74 26.89 5.01
CA GLU A 601 18.97 27.10 3.78
C GLU A 601 18.64 25.74 3.16
N THR A 602 17.49 25.63 2.52
CA THR A 602 17.07 24.42 1.81
C THR A 602 17.26 24.57 0.32
N GLU A 603 17.63 23.49 -0.35
CA GLU A 603 17.67 23.36 -1.81
C GLU A 603 16.97 22.08 -2.25
N VAL A 604 16.51 22.04 -3.50
CA VAL A 604 16.01 20.82 -4.13
C VAL A 604 17.01 20.40 -5.20
N VAL A 605 17.65 19.26 -5.01
CA VAL A 605 18.61 18.70 -5.97
C VAL A 605 18.13 17.34 -6.39
N LYS A 606 17.96 17.16 -7.71
CA LYS A 606 17.35 15.95 -8.28
C LYS A 606 16.08 15.59 -7.50
N ARG A 607 15.13 16.53 -7.44
CA ARG A 607 13.84 16.40 -6.73
C ARG A 607 13.90 16.18 -5.21
N VAL A 608 15.04 15.87 -4.61
CA VAL A 608 15.18 15.64 -3.16
C VAL A 608 15.39 16.96 -2.44
N LEU A 609 14.56 17.23 -1.42
CA LEU A 609 14.73 18.37 -0.52
C LEU A 609 15.89 18.09 0.44
N ARG A 610 16.85 19.02 0.52
CA ARG A 610 17.99 18.91 1.43
C ARG A 610 18.40 20.27 2.00
N ILE A 611 19.10 20.27 3.13
CA ILE A 611 19.74 21.48 3.66
C ILE A 611 21.07 21.67 2.92
N VAL A 612 21.32 22.88 2.42
CA VAL A 612 22.57 23.25 1.75
C VAL A 612 23.74 22.94 2.69
N ALA A 613 24.70 22.14 2.22
CA ALA A 613 25.85 21.75 3.03
C ALA A 613 26.80 22.95 3.23
N GLN A 614 27.13 23.27 4.48
CA GLN A 614 28.02 24.39 4.85
C GLN A 614 29.34 23.90 5.47
N GLY A 615 29.71 22.64 5.23
CA GLY A 615 30.76 21.95 5.98
C GLY A 615 30.22 21.34 7.28
N GLN A 616 31.12 20.89 8.15
CA GLN A 616 30.70 20.30 9.43
C GLN A 616 29.93 21.35 10.27
N PRO A 617 28.78 20.99 10.86
CA PRO A 617 28.02 21.90 11.72
C PRO A 617 28.87 22.44 12.88
N ALA A 618 28.76 23.75 13.14
CA ALA A 618 29.50 24.42 14.20
C ALA A 618 28.99 24.06 15.61
N ARG A 619 27.71 23.65 15.71
CA ARG A 619 27.08 23.14 16.92
C ARG A 619 26.44 21.79 16.66
N LEU A 620 26.28 20.99 17.72
CA LEU A 620 25.53 19.75 17.64
C LEU A 620 24.06 20.07 17.32
N PRO A 621 23.42 19.35 16.38
CA PRO A 621 21.98 19.40 16.18
C PRO A 621 21.23 19.15 17.49
N ILE A 622 20.11 19.85 17.68
CA ILE A 622 19.26 19.67 18.86
C ILE A 622 18.53 18.34 18.74
N ALA A 623 18.59 17.53 19.80
CA ALA A 623 17.87 16.26 19.88
C ALA A 623 16.34 16.48 19.98
N SER A 624 15.55 15.47 19.58
CA SER A 624 14.10 15.52 19.75
C SER A 624 13.74 15.56 21.24
N ASN A 625 12.77 16.40 21.59
CA ASN A 625 12.21 16.46 22.95
C ASN A 625 11.04 15.48 23.14
N TRP A 626 10.69 14.71 22.11
CA TRP A 626 9.67 13.68 22.21
C TRP A 626 10.15 12.50 23.06
N GLN A 627 9.22 11.92 23.82
CA GLN A 627 9.49 10.77 24.67
C GLN A 627 8.84 9.53 24.06
N TYR A 628 9.63 8.49 23.83
CA TYR A 628 9.11 7.21 23.34
C TYR A 628 7.99 6.69 24.24
N GLY A 629 6.90 6.21 23.64
CA GLY A 629 5.68 5.79 24.34
C GLY A 629 4.63 6.89 24.51
N THR A 630 4.88 8.12 24.02
CA THR A 630 3.89 9.21 24.04
C THR A 630 3.25 9.42 22.68
N GLY A 631 1.91 9.49 22.65
CA GLY A 631 1.13 9.79 21.45
C GLY A 631 0.90 11.30 21.24
N PRO A 632 0.13 11.68 20.21
CA PRO A 632 -0.15 13.07 19.89
C PRO A 632 -0.93 13.79 21.01
N THR A 633 -0.66 15.07 21.22
CA THR A 633 -1.32 15.91 22.26
C THR A 633 -1.97 17.18 21.72
N VAL A 634 -1.63 17.55 20.48
CA VAL A 634 -2.19 18.73 19.82
C VAL A 634 -3.24 18.32 18.79
N ARG A 635 -4.31 19.12 18.69
CA ARG A 635 -5.36 18.97 17.69
C ARG A 635 -5.10 19.83 16.45
N ALA A 636 -5.35 19.24 15.28
CA ALA A 636 -5.35 19.96 14.01
C ALA A 636 -6.57 20.90 13.95
N ALA A 637 -6.44 21.99 13.18
CA ALA A 637 -7.57 22.90 12.94
C ALA A 637 -8.68 22.22 12.13
N ALA A 638 -9.94 22.52 12.43
CA ALA A 638 -11.09 22.03 11.70
C ALA A 638 -11.78 23.15 10.87
N PRO A 639 -12.45 22.81 9.75
CA PRO A 639 -13.30 23.76 9.06
C PRO A 639 -14.37 24.34 10.00
N GLY A 640 -14.43 25.68 10.10
CA GLY A 640 -15.36 26.38 10.99
C GLY A 640 -14.74 27.00 12.25
N ASP A 641 -13.49 26.68 12.59
CA ASP A 641 -12.79 27.20 13.78
C ASP A 641 -12.38 28.70 13.71
N GLY A 642 -13.00 29.51 12.84
CA GLY A 642 -12.74 30.95 12.73
C GLY A 642 -11.42 31.35 12.05
N MET A 643 -10.61 30.40 11.59
CA MET A 643 -9.47 30.66 10.70
C MET A 643 -9.97 31.19 9.35
N MET A 644 -9.38 32.28 8.84
CA MET A 644 -9.75 32.85 7.53
C MET A 644 -9.71 31.74 6.47
N ASN A 645 -10.86 31.49 5.86
CA ASN A 645 -11.01 30.54 4.76
C ASN A 645 -10.49 31.21 3.47
N ASP A 646 -9.20 31.56 3.43
CA ASP A 646 -8.51 32.09 2.25
C ASP A 646 -8.32 31.02 1.15
N TYR A 647 -9.15 29.98 1.20
CA TYR A 647 -9.19 28.93 0.22
C TYR A 647 -9.63 29.48 -1.14
N ARG A 648 -8.65 29.77 -1.98
CA ARG A 648 -8.83 30.02 -3.40
C ARG A 648 -8.31 28.79 -4.13
N PRO A 649 -9.19 27.89 -4.60
CA PRO A 649 -8.74 26.77 -5.39
C PRO A 649 -7.98 27.30 -6.60
N LEU A 650 -6.88 26.65 -6.96
CA LEU A 650 -6.12 26.99 -8.16
C LEU A 650 -7.07 26.99 -9.38
N PRO A 651 -6.97 27.99 -10.27
CA PRO A 651 -7.78 28.00 -11.49
C PRO A 651 -7.49 26.72 -12.29
N MET A 652 -8.55 26.07 -12.75
CA MET A 652 -8.39 24.97 -13.71
C MET A 652 -7.91 25.60 -15.03
N PRO A 653 -6.73 25.25 -15.57
CA PRO A 653 -6.42 25.61 -16.95
C PRO A 653 -7.49 24.95 -17.84
N ALA A 654 -7.96 25.67 -18.87
CA ALA A 654 -8.89 25.10 -19.83
C ALA A 654 -8.27 23.82 -20.39
N VAL A 655 -9.00 22.71 -20.31
CA VAL A 655 -8.61 21.46 -20.97
C VAL A 655 -8.45 21.80 -22.45
N ALA A 656 -7.21 21.78 -22.95
CA ALA A 656 -6.99 21.89 -24.38
C ALA A 656 -7.79 20.75 -25.00
N ALA A 657 -8.81 21.08 -25.79
CA ALA A 657 -9.61 20.10 -26.49
C ALA A 657 -8.64 19.27 -27.34
N ALA A 658 -8.37 18.04 -26.90
CA ALA A 658 -7.69 17.07 -27.74
C ALA A 658 -8.53 16.94 -29.00
N VAL A 659 -7.90 17.28 -30.11
CA VAL A 659 -8.45 17.33 -31.45
C VAL A 659 -9.25 16.05 -31.70
N ARG A 660 -10.56 16.19 -31.90
CA ARG A 660 -11.35 15.15 -32.57
C ARG A 660 -10.79 15.03 -33.98
N GLY A 661 -10.01 13.99 -34.22
CA GLY A 661 -9.45 13.59 -35.50
C GLY A 661 -9.42 12.08 -35.59
#